data_AF-A0AAW8J9G3-F1
#
_entry.id   AF-A0AAW8J9G3-F1
#
_cell.length_a   1.000
_cell.length_b   1.000
_cell.length_c   1.000
_cell.angle_alpha   90.00
_cell.angle_beta   90.00
_cell.angle_gamma   90.00
#
_symmetry.space_group_name_H-M   'P 1'
#
loop_
_entity.id
_entity.type
_entity.pdbx_description
1 polymer ?
#
loop_
_entity_poly.entity_id
_entity_poly.type
_entity_poly.pdbx_seq_one_letter_code
_entity_poly.pdbx_strand_id
1 'polypeptide(L)'
;MKYSILALSIFSILALSACNNSDSDQNEHQTEIPSKPGDGAGTGETETGEAVPEDEVIPQAKLLFSEDFKNLSALPADWKVIDNNPGTVQVRDGHLYIDGRNHSTQMTTVMLPEKTQQYTDYRVDVEFTYLNANNSSRWGSIIYRANAAQANNTPNPYYQFAIRSAATASNGTEFALRENNQWNVMETAAYTENIDPNRTYTATVIVQGNRVRQYLNGALLHDAEMSTQQRQGGIGLSTAGLEMRVDRIKVTEQLEKLPSLQNAAVNVQDAATQVSVAPTIIQRVSNSTNLYTDRASQWAFTLDAELNLLDQNGQKHGRLQQFLSDTQRRVIPLLAIKDEATLNALAAISEQSDLTDISLYSDNEDLLRKAHGLVPNARTVLDLSQASQWGSRREDLQSIVFKTNRSFARIVILPEHLINKANVAYLQQRLLTVWGQSQANSMQAAGQILVSGLNGILTEHSVLYNNILAAMPYATLLRKPLVVGHRGVPSLEDENTLEGAKRAVELGADAVENDIYITKDNHLVIMHDATVDRTTNGKGLIEDMTLAEVKQLKTQVKGYAVPTMAEYFKAFKNNKKIVHFIELKSGNEKIVPQLKKEIEEYGIQDQVVTISFDTAQIKRMKNILPEYSTGFLTGNVPKTDNVLKDVKKLMGVTQSYASTFNPSFGNLQPSLLEAAKHRGITFWPWTYRDADSFKRHYVAGINGLTTDYSQFASDYVVDLKTATTAQVKVGDHLNFPTTLITQNGQQRQVNANQLIVLSTQQAQHRNSGTLSYKSAGTAYVIPGYKYSIDGQYAYTIFTQPVKITVTAP
;
A
#
# COMPACT_ATOMS: atom_id res chain seq x y z
N MET A 1 38.28 37.25 -29.46
CA MET A 1 38.66 37.38 -28.03
C MET A 1 38.20 36.07 -27.38
N LYS A 2 39.04 35.10 -26.98
CA LYS A 2 40.22 35.14 -26.08
C LYS A 2 39.83 35.88 -24.78
N TYR A 3 39.82 35.25 -23.61
CA TYR A 3 40.83 34.32 -23.08
C TYR A 3 40.36 32.90 -22.70
N SER A 4 41.34 32.01 -22.59
CA SER A 4 41.28 30.63 -22.06
C SER A 4 42.41 30.46 -21.04
N ILE A 5 42.38 29.38 -20.23
CA ILE A 5 43.50 28.45 -19.88
C ILE A 5 43.38 27.88 -18.45
N LEU A 6 43.21 26.54 -18.37
CA LEU A 6 43.78 25.52 -17.45
C LEU A 6 43.73 25.73 -15.90
N ALA A 7 43.88 24.72 -15.04
CA ALA A 7 44.50 23.40 -15.24
C ALA A 7 43.80 22.24 -14.47
N LEU A 8 44.24 21.03 -14.77
CA LEU A 8 43.79 19.74 -14.23
C LEU A 8 44.96 19.03 -13.51
N SER A 9 44.65 18.06 -12.64
CA SER A 9 45.43 16.83 -12.31
C SER A 9 46.42 16.75 -11.11
N ILE A 10 46.35 15.59 -10.43
CA ILE A 10 47.44 14.70 -9.90
C ILE A 10 47.60 14.47 -8.36
N PHE A 11 47.17 13.26 -7.94
CA PHE A 11 47.72 12.24 -7.01
C PHE A 11 48.59 12.56 -5.75
N SER A 12 48.05 12.13 -4.58
CA SER A 12 48.46 10.96 -3.74
C SER A 12 49.88 10.72 -3.18
N ILE A 13 49.97 9.64 -2.34
CA ILE A 13 51.14 8.96 -1.72
C ILE A 13 51.67 9.73 -0.46
N LEU A 14 52.07 9.19 0.73
CA LEU A 14 52.70 7.95 1.27
C LEU A 14 52.17 7.64 2.72
N ALA A 15 52.41 6.50 3.41
CA ALA A 15 52.87 5.15 3.04
C ALA A 15 52.91 4.14 4.24
N LEU A 16 52.74 2.84 3.91
CA LEU A 16 53.47 1.63 4.36
C LEU A 16 53.77 1.33 5.86
N SER A 17 53.41 0.10 6.26
CA SER A 17 54.35 -1.02 6.49
C SER A 17 53.57 -2.35 6.68
N ALA A 18 54.09 -3.57 6.50
CA ALA A 18 55.09 -4.17 5.58
C ALA A 18 55.19 -5.69 5.88
N CYS A 19 55.74 -6.50 4.96
CA CYS A 19 56.15 -7.92 5.13
C CYS A 19 55.02 -8.98 5.27
N ASN A 20 55.11 -10.20 4.68
CA ASN A 20 56.00 -10.71 3.61
C ASN A 20 55.40 -12.00 2.97
N ASN A 21 55.76 -12.24 1.70
CA ASN A 21 56.16 -13.50 1.02
C ASN A 21 55.97 -14.89 1.67
N SER A 22 55.90 -16.03 0.94
CA SER A 22 55.67 -16.34 -0.49
C SER A 22 55.60 -17.89 -0.69
N ASP A 23 55.28 -18.33 -1.91
CA ASP A 23 55.69 -19.58 -2.57
C ASP A 23 55.22 -21.00 -2.12
N SER A 24 54.49 -21.63 -3.07
CA SER A 24 54.66 -22.98 -3.67
C SER A 24 54.82 -24.30 -2.85
N ASP A 25 53.99 -25.26 -3.27
CA ASP A 25 54.29 -26.66 -3.63
C ASP A 25 54.59 -27.79 -2.59
N GLN A 26 53.79 -28.85 -2.79
CA GLN A 26 54.09 -30.30 -2.78
C GLN A 26 53.99 -31.20 -1.52
N ASN A 27 53.27 -32.31 -1.79
CA ASN A 27 53.42 -33.71 -1.38
C ASN A 27 52.92 -34.25 -0.02
N GLU A 28 51.90 -35.11 -0.18
CA GLU A 28 51.80 -36.52 0.25
C GLU A 28 52.19 -36.94 1.67
N HIS A 29 51.24 -37.58 2.36
CA HIS A 29 51.50 -38.92 2.93
C HIS A 29 50.27 -39.85 2.87
N GLN A 30 50.54 -41.11 2.51
CA GLN A 30 49.70 -42.30 2.68
C GLN A 30 49.89 -42.83 4.14
N THR A 31 49.39 -43.93 4.69
CA THR A 31 48.48 -45.07 4.34
C THR A 31 47.48 -45.25 5.52
N GLU A 32 46.61 -46.26 5.74
CA GLU A 32 46.23 -47.51 5.04
C GLU A 32 44.80 -47.95 5.48
N ILE A 33 44.39 -49.18 5.15
CA ILE A 33 43.21 -49.90 5.67
C ILE A 33 43.69 -51.27 6.20
N PRO A 34 43.01 -51.89 7.19
CA PRO A 34 42.71 -53.32 7.02
C PRO A 34 41.27 -53.73 7.36
N SER A 35 40.92 -54.96 6.94
CA SER A 35 39.55 -55.45 6.68
C SER A 35 39.02 -56.54 7.65
N LYS A 36 37.74 -56.92 7.45
CA LYS A 36 36.92 -57.98 8.10
C LYS A 36 37.61 -59.38 8.25
N PRO A 37 37.12 -60.23 9.18
CA PRO A 37 36.03 -61.22 8.95
C PRO A 37 34.93 -61.11 10.03
N GLY A 38 33.81 -61.86 10.14
CA GLY A 38 33.26 -63.01 9.40
C GLY A 38 33.28 -64.30 10.24
N ASP A 39 32.21 -65.11 10.41
CA ASP A 39 30.78 -65.03 10.06
C ASP A 39 29.98 -66.08 10.88
N GLY A 40 28.64 -65.95 11.09
CA GLY A 40 27.82 -67.07 11.63
C GLY A 40 26.50 -66.80 12.38
N ALA A 41 25.37 -67.06 11.71
CA ALA A 41 24.01 -67.46 12.15
C ALA A 41 23.54 -67.41 13.63
N GLY A 42 22.32 -66.88 13.87
CA GLY A 42 21.54 -67.10 15.09
C GLY A 42 20.16 -66.41 15.08
N THR A 43 19.07 -67.19 15.15
CA THR A 43 17.65 -66.77 15.09
C THR A 43 17.17 -65.92 16.28
N GLY A 44 16.26 -64.96 16.02
CA GLY A 44 15.41 -64.36 17.05
C GLY A 44 14.62 -63.15 16.56
N GLU A 45 13.29 -63.24 16.47
CA GLU A 45 12.43 -62.06 16.30
C GLU A 45 12.40 -61.25 17.60
N THR A 46 12.52 -59.93 17.53
CA THR A 46 11.95 -59.05 18.57
C THR A 46 11.70 -57.63 18.05
N GLU A 47 10.59 -57.12 18.56
CA GLU A 47 9.86 -55.86 18.36
C GLU A 47 10.65 -54.57 18.05
N THR A 48 9.91 -53.67 17.39
CA THR A 48 10.30 -52.31 16.98
C THR A 48 10.60 -51.39 18.16
N GLY A 49 11.75 -50.72 18.10
CA GLY A 49 12.02 -49.49 18.84
C GLY A 49 12.82 -48.54 17.95
N GLU A 50 12.13 -47.67 17.18
CA GLU A 50 12.80 -46.62 16.42
C GLU A 50 13.43 -45.61 17.38
N ALA A 51 14.73 -45.37 17.22
CA ALA A 51 15.43 -44.33 17.96
C ALA A 51 14.98 -42.95 17.44
N VAL A 52 14.42 -42.14 18.35
CA VAL A 52 14.12 -40.73 18.08
C VAL A 52 15.45 -40.00 17.82
N PRO A 53 15.53 -39.12 16.79
CA PRO A 53 16.72 -38.30 16.56
C PRO A 53 17.05 -37.43 17.78
N GLU A 54 18.34 -37.13 17.99
CA GLU A 54 18.74 -36.17 19.02
C GLU A 54 18.22 -34.77 18.69
N ASP A 55 17.15 -34.35 19.38
CA ASP A 55 16.61 -33.00 19.30
C ASP A 55 17.70 -31.97 19.65
N GLU A 56 17.76 -30.86 18.89
CA GLU A 56 18.50 -29.68 19.32
C GLU A 56 17.92 -29.21 20.66
N VAL A 57 18.68 -29.41 21.75
CA VAL A 57 18.29 -28.98 23.09
C VAL A 57 18.25 -27.45 23.13
N ILE A 58 17.07 -26.87 22.86
CA ILE A 58 16.84 -25.43 23.00
C ILE A 58 17.09 -25.06 24.47
N PRO A 59 18.08 -24.21 24.77
CA PRO A 59 18.38 -23.83 26.15
C PRO A 59 17.18 -23.12 26.79
N GLN A 60 16.81 -23.51 28.02
CA GLN A 60 15.72 -22.86 28.74
C GLN A 60 16.10 -21.42 29.09
N ALA A 61 15.24 -20.47 28.68
CA ALA A 61 15.41 -19.05 28.97
C ALA A 61 15.54 -18.78 30.47
N LYS A 62 16.66 -18.17 30.87
CA LYS A 62 16.93 -17.88 32.28
C LYS A 62 15.92 -16.88 32.85
N LEU A 63 15.45 -17.14 34.07
CA LEU A 63 14.71 -16.15 34.87
C LEU A 63 15.67 -15.05 35.33
N LEU A 64 15.42 -13.82 34.91
CA LEU A 64 16.26 -12.65 35.23
C LEU A 64 15.70 -11.85 36.40
N PHE A 65 14.37 -11.75 36.47
CA PHE A 65 13.64 -11.11 37.57
C PHE A 65 12.20 -11.65 37.66
N SER A 66 11.61 -11.68 38.85
CA SER A 66 10.18 -11.93 39.04
C SER A 66 9.72 -11.34 40.36
N GLU A 67 8.48 -10.86 40.40
CA GLU A 67 7.79 -10.45 41.62
C GLU A 67 6.28 -10.73 41.46
N ASP A 68 5.64 -11.29 42.48
CA ASP A 68 4.20 -11.61 42.51
C ASP A 68 3.42 -10.95 43.65
N PHE A 69 4.10 -10.18 44.52
CA PHE A 69 3.57 -9.32 45.57
C PHE A 69 2.71 -10.00 46.66
N LYS A 70 2.32 -11.27 46.53
CA LYS A 70 1.31 -11.94 47.39
C LYS A 70 1.60 -11.91 48.88
N ASN A 71 2.89 -11.91 49.25
CA ASN A 71 3.35 -11.93 50.64
C ASN A 71 3.96 -10.60 51.09
N LEU A 72 3.71 -9.50 50.36
CA LEU A 72 4.29 -8.19 50.62
C LEU A 72 3.23 -7.18 51.08
N SER A 73 3.61 -6.35 52.05
CA SER A 73 2.83 -5.21 52.58
C SER A 73 3.48 -3.85 52.32
N ALA A 74 4.61 -3.84 51.60
CA ALA A 74 5.37 -2.67 51.19
C ALA A 74 6.14 -2.98 49.90
N LEU A 75 6.54 -1.94 49.16
CA LEU A 75 7.38 -2.08 47.97
C LEU A 75 8.76 -2.63 48.38
N PRO A 76 9.36 -3.61 47.66
CA PRO A 76 10.68 -4.13 47.99
C PRO A 76 11.75 -3.03 47.91
N ALA A 77 12.73 -3.07 48.81
CA ALA A 77 13.72 -2.01 48.99
C ALA A 77 14.67 -1.78 47.79
N ASP A 78 14.76 -2.75 46.86
CA ASP A 78 15.56 -2.61 45.64
C ASP A 78 14.78 -2.03 44.44
N TRP A 79 13.46 -1.79 44.57
CA TRP A 79 12.67 -1.05 43.59
C TRP A 79 12.79 0.46 43.80
N LYS A 80 12.78 1.24 42.72
CA LYS A 80 12.97 2.70 42.76
C LYS A 80 11.72 3.45 42.30
N VAL A 81 11.05 4.10 43.25
CA VAL A 81 10.05 5.15 42.96
C VAL A 81 10.80 6.43 42.56
N ILE A 82 10.29 7.18 41.59
CA ILE A 82 10.89 8.47 41.19
C ILE A 82 10.62 9.57 42.23
N ASP A 83 11.61 10.42 42.51
CA ASP A 83 11.59 11.36 43.66
C ASP A 83 10.44 12.38 43.62
N ASN A 84 9.99 12.76 42.42
CA ASN A 84 8.88 13.70 42.19
C ASN A 84 7.69 13.00 41.54
N ASN A 85 7.27 11.87 42.10
CA ASN A 85 6.13 11.12 41.60
C ASN A 85 4.82 11.93 41.77
N PRO A 86 4.06 12.22 40.69
CA PRO A 86 2.81 12.98 40.78
C PRO A 86 1.65 12.23 41.46
N GLY A 87 1.81 10.93 41.70
CA GLY A 87 0.83 10.09 42.36
C GLY A 87 1.49 9.07 43.29
N THR A 88 0.79 7.97 43.59
CA THR A 88 1.23 7.02 44.62
C THR A 88 1.63 5.66 44.04
N VAL A 89 2.67 5.08 44.62
CA VAL A 89 3.11 3.71 44.36
C VAL A 89 3.10 2.98 45.70
N GLN A 90 2.32 1.90 45.81
CA GLN A 90 2.13 1.17 47.05
C GLN A 90 1.89 -0.32 46.80
N VAL A 91 2.37 -1.19 47.68
CA VAL A 91 2.01 -2.60 47.69
C VAL A 91 1.04 -2.84 48.83
N ARG A 92 -0.11 -3.44 48.54
CA ARG A 92 -1.16 -3.76 49.51
C ARG A 92 -1.96 -4.97 49.02
N ASP A 93 -2.55 -5.72 49.95
CA ASP A 93 -3.47 -6.82 49.65
C ASP A 93 -2.90 -7.89 48.69
N GLY A 94 -1.57 -8.03 48.63
CA GLY A 94 -0.88 -8.95 47.71
C GLY A 94 -0.62 -8.44 46.29
N HIS A 95 -0.80 -7.13 46.02
CA HIS A 95 -0.64 -6.53 44.70
C HIS A 95 0.11 -5.18 44.74
N LEU A 96 0.76 -4.81 43.64
CA LEU A 96 1.31 -3.46 43.43
C LEU A 96 0.26 -2.54 42.81
N TYR A 97 0.10 -1.34 43.36
CA TYR A 97 -0.79 -0.28 42.87
C TYR A 97 0.03 0.93 42.43
N ILE A 98 -0.28 1.45 41.25
CA ILE A 98 0.33 2.65 40.66
C ILE A 98 -0.80 3.62 40.30
N ASP A 99 -1.11 4.55 41.20
CA ASP A 99 -2.18 5.53 41.01
C ASP A 99 -1.63 6.85 40.44
N GLY A 100 -1.92 7.09 39.16
CA GLY A 100 -1.59 8.31 38.45
C GLY A 100 -2.78 9.25 38.24
N ARG A 101 -3.93 9.03 38.89
CA ARG A 101 -5.14 9.85 38.67
C ARG A 101 -4.97 11.33 39.03
N ASN A 102 -4.07 11.67 39.95
CA ASN A 102 -3.77 13.06 40.31
C ASN A 102 -3.37 13.91 39.09
N HIS A 103 -2.68 13.34 38.09
CA HIS A 103 -2.21 14.06 36.91
C HIS A 103 -2.48 13.27 35.62
N SER A 104 -3.21 13.88 34.68
CA SER A 104 -3.54 13.21 33.42
C SER A 104 -2.38 13.15 32.41
N THR A 105 -1.29 13.90 32.62
CA THR A 105 -0.17 14.05 31.66
C THR A 105 1.22 13.88 32.28
N GLN A 106 1.36 14.07 33.60
CA GLN A 106 2.56 13.68 34.34
C GLN A 106 2.39 12.21 34.76
N MET A 107 3.49 11.46 34.86
CA MET A 107 3.44 10.01 34.99
C MET A 107 3.86 9.57 36.37
N THR A 108 3.07 8.69 36.97
CA THR A 108 3.43 7.96 38.19
C THR A 108 4.25 6.75 37.78
N THR A 109 5.54 6.72 38.11
CA THR A 109 6.49 5.69 37.64
C THR A 109 7.15 4.95 38.80
N VAL A 110 7.37 3.65 38.61
CA VAL A 110 8.25 2.83 39.45
C VAL A 110 9.19 1.99 38.57
N MET A 111 10.46 1.93 38.95
CA MET A 111 11.49 1.18 38.24
C MET A 111 11.80 -0.13 38.97
N LEU A 112 12.09 -1.17 38.18
CA LEU A 112 12.61 -2.44 38.67
C LEU A 112 14.05 -2.26 39.18
N PRO A 113 14.56 -3.22 39.97
CA PRO A 113 15.90 -3.13 40.55
C PRO A 113 17.01 -2.92 39.54
N GLU A 114 18.03 -2.15 39.91
CA GLU A 114 19.14 -1.71 39.05
C GLU A 114 19.87 -2.88 38.35
N LYS A 115 19.93 -4.06 38.99
CA LYS A 115 20.44 -5.30 38.40
C LYS A 115 19.74 -5.73 37.09
N THR A 116 18.55 -5.23 36.79
CA THR A 116 17.82 -5.49 35.53
C THR A 116 18.33 -4.65 34.35
N GLN A 117 19.05 -3.55 34.59
CA GLN A 117 19.49 -2.61 33.54
C GLN A 117 20.57 -3.18 32.62
N GLN A 118 21.29 -4.21 33.07
CA GLN A 118 22.41 -4.83 32.34
C GLN A 118 21.97 -5.65 31.11
N TYR A 119 20.71 -6.10 31.08
CA TYR A 119 20.21 -7.00 30.04
C TYR A 119 19.88 -6.22 28.75
N THR A 120 20.29 -6.77 27.60
CA THR A 120 20.01 -6.18 26.27
C THR A 120 18.81 -6.81 25.57
N ASP A 121 18.66 -8.13 25.76
CA ASP A 121 17.74 -9.01 25.06
C ASP A 121 16.92 -9.77 26.11
N TYR A 122 15.64 -9.46 26.22
CA TYR A 122 14.78 -9.91 27.31
C TYR A 122 13.30 -9.87 26.95
N ARG A 123 12.52 -10.68 27.63
CA ARG A 123 11.05 -10.65 27.62
C ARG A 123 10.56 -10.15 28.97
N VAL A 124 9.66 -9.17 28.97
CA VAL A 124 8.92 -8.69 30.14
C VAL A 124 7.47 -9.12 30.00
N ASP A 125 6.93 -9.83 30.99
CA ASP A 125 5.50 -10.15 31.11
C ASP A 125 4.93 -9.48 32.36
N VAL A 126 3.77 -8.84 32.23
CA VAL A 126 3.09 -8.11 33.32
C VAL A 126 1.62 -8.49 33.36
N GLU A 127 1.16 -9.05 34.47
CA GLU A 127 -0.26 -9.30 34.75
C GLU A 127 -0.83 -8.07 35.47
N PHE A 128 -1.84 -7.41 34.89
CA PHE A 128 -2.36 -6.13 35.37
C PHE A 128 -3.87 -5.93 35.10
N THR A 129 -4.47 -4.95 35.79
CA THR A 129 -5.82 -4.43 35.56
C THR A 129 -5.85 -2.91 35.76
N TYR A 130 -6.70 -2.19 35.03
CA TYR A 130 -7.00 -0.78 35.31
C TYR A 130 -8.26 -0.66 36.14
N LEU A 131 -8.13 -0.20 37.38
CA LEU A 131 -9.25 -0.14 38.33
C LEU A 131 -10.13 1.09 38.07
N ASN A 132 -9.53 2.22 37.71
CA ASN A 132 -10.24 3.46 37.43
C ASN A 132 -9.37 4.41 36.58
N ALA A 133 -9.99 5.20 35.71
CA ALA A 133 -9.32 6.14 34.82
C ALA A 133 -10.11 7.46 34.72
N ASN A 134 -9.42 8.60 34.76
CA ASN A 134 -10.04 9.92 34.67
C ASN A 134 -10.83 10.15 33.36
N ASN A 135 -10.48 9.41 32.32
CA ASN A 135 -11.20 9.30 31.05
C ASN A 135 -10.66 8.10 30.25
N SER A 136 -11.43 7.70 29.23
CA SER A 136 -11.14 6.62 28.28
C SER A 136 -9.77 6.71 27.59
N SER A 137 -9.18 7.91 27.49
CA SER A 137 -7.89 8.09 26.81
C SER A 137 -6.68 8.01 27.74
N ARG A 138 -6.85 7.76 29.05
CA ARG A 138 -5.74 7.60 30.00
C ARG A 138 -5.12 6.20 29.91
N TRP A 139 -3.85 6.07 30.28
CA TRP A 139 -3.05 4.87 30.01
C TRP A 139 -2.14 4.44 31.17
N GLY A 140 -1.87 3.13 31.20
CA GLY A 140 -0.70 2.55 31.85
C GLY A 140 0.33 2.15 30.80
N SER A 141 1.57 1.88 31.21
CA SER A 141 2.62 1.45 30.29
C SER A 141 3.72 0.63 30.95
N ILE A 142 4.27 -0.32 30.20
CA ILE A 142 5.59 -0.90 30.48
C ILE A 142 6.63 0.02 29.83
N ILE A 143 7.59 0.51 30.60
CA ILE A 143 8.72 1.29 30.10
C ILE A 143 10.00 0.45 30.15
N TYR A 144 10.86 0.60 29.15
CA TYR A 144 12.04 -0.25 28.96
C TYR A 144 13.14 0.49 28.20
N ARG A 145 14.39 0.00 28.33
CA ARG A 145 15.61 0.74 27.93
C ARG A 145 15.57 2.17 28.48
N ALA A 146 15.25 2.31 29.76
CA ALA A 146 15.10 3.60 30.39
C ALA A 146 16.42 4.09 31.00
N ASN A 147 16.96 5.20 30.49
CA ASN A 147 18.19 5.79 31.04
C ASN A 147 17.91 6.60 32.31
N ALA A 148 18.86 6.59 33.24
CA ALA A 148 18.84 7.46 34.41
C ALA A 148 18.89 8.95 33.98
N ALA A 149 18.07 9.77 34.62
CA ALA A 149 17.92 11.18 34.31
C ALA A 149 19.15 12.01 34.68
N GLN A 150 19.43 13.05 33.90
CA GLN A 150 20.43 14.07 34.27
C GLN A 150 19.94 15.05 35.36
N ALA A 151 18.64 15.01 35.72
CA ALA A 151 18.08 15.71 36.88
C ALA A 151 16.84 14.96 37.41
N ASN A 152 16.64 14.93 38.74
CA ASN A 152 15.43 14.47 39.44
C ASN A 152 15.00 13.00 39.16
N ASN A 153 15.94 12.09 38.84
CA ASN A 153 15.72 10.64 38.69
C ASN A 153 14.62 10.17 37.71
N THR A 154 13.97 11.06 36.96
CA THR A 154 12.85 10.76 36.04
C THR A 154 13.37 10.23 34.70
N PRO A 155 13.17 8.94 34.34
CA PRO A 155 13.90 8.34 33.23
C PRO A 155 13.78 9.10 31.91
N ASN A 156 14.90 9.30 31.22
CA ASN A 156 14.94 9.92 29.89
C ASN A 156 16.30 9.65 29.19
N PRO A 157 16.34 9.22 27.92
CA PRO A 157 15.22 8.70 27.13
C PRO A 157 14.76 7.31 27.59
N TYR A 158 13.56 6.91 27.19
CA TYR A 158 13.05 5.54 27.32
C TYR A 158 12.00 5.19 26.27
N TYR A 159 11.84 3.90 25.99
CA TYR A 159 10.75 3.37 25.17
C TYR A 159 9.60 2.87 26.04
N GLN A 160 8.37 2.93 25.53
CA GLN A 160 7.19 2.41 26.21
C GLN A 160 6.28 1.59 25.30
N PHE A 161 5.58 0.66 25.94
CA PHE A 161 4.34 0.06 25.47
C PHE A 161 3.20 0.67 26.29
N ALA A 162 2.50 1.67 25.73
CA ALA A 162 1.36 2.29 26.39
C ALA A 162 0.05 1.63 25.98
N ILE A 163 -0.86 1.44 26.94
CA ILE A 163 -2.18 0.83 26.75
C ILE A 163 -3.21 1.75 27.40
N ARG A 164 -4.16 2.25 26.61
CA ARG A 164 -5.26 3.11 27.07
C ARG A 164 -6.38 2.27 27.68
N SER A 165 -7.17 2.86 28.57
CA SER A 165 -8.37 2.20 29.10
C SER A 165 -9.38 1.87 27.98
N ALA A 166 -9.60 2.79 27.03
CA ALA A 166 -10.28 2.49 25.77
C ALA A 166 -9.31 1.91 24.71
N ALA A 167 -8.83 0.70 24.96
CA ALA A 167 -7.88 0.02 24.07
C ALA A 167 -8.45 -0.32 22.67
N THR A 168 -9.76 -0.24 22.43
CA THR A 168 -10.37 -0.37 21.09
C THR A 168 -10.16 0.84 20.17
N ALA A 169 -9.71 1.99 20.69
CA ALA A 169 -9.38 3.15 19.86
C ALA A 169 -8.24 2.83 18.88
N SER A 170 -8.12 3.57 17.77
CA SER A 170 -7.04 3.37 16.78
C SER A 170 -5.63 3.58 17.35
N ASN A 171 -5.52 4.29 18.47
CA ASN A 171 -4.33 4.45 19.29
C ASN A 171 -4.54 3.92 20.72
N GLY A 172 -5.35 2.86 20.85
CA GLY A 172 -5.61 2.16 22.10
C GLY A 172 -4.34 1.57 22.70
N THR A 173 -3.37 1.17 21.88
CA THR A 173 -1.99 0.94 22.30
C THR A 173 -0.99 1.70 21.44
N GLU A 174 0.17 2.04 22.03
CA GLU A 174 1.21 2.84 21.40
C GLU A 174 2.62 2.33 21.73
N PHE A 175 3.43 2.09 20.69
CA PHE A 175 4.89 2.01 20.81
C PHE A 175 5.46 3.42 20.64
N ALA A 176 6.04 3.96 21.71
CA ALA A 176 6.53 5.33 21.73
C ALA A 176 7.91 5.46 22.41
N LEU A 177 8.67 6.46 21.97
CA LEU A 177 9.93 6.90 22.56
C LEU A 177 9.66 8.23 23.26
N ARG A 178 10.11 8.36 24.51
CA ARG A 178 10.20 9.65 25.20
C ARG A 178 11.65 10.10 25.22
N GLU A 179 11.92 11.27 24.66
CA GLU A 179 13.25 11.87 24.59
C GLU A 179 13.13 13.39 24.72
N ASN A 180 14.02 14.04 25.49
CA ASN A 180 13.99 15.49 25.73
C ASN A 180 12.61 16.00 26.23
N ASN A 181 11.93 15.17 27.04
CA ASN A 181 10.53 15.36 27.49
C ASN A 181 9.46 15.49 26.38
N GLN A 182 9.81 15.19 25.12
CA GLN A 182 8.85 15.07 24.01
C GLN A 182 8.48 13.61 23.77
N TRP A 183 7.30 13.40 23.17
CA TRP A 183 6.83 12.08 22.75
C TRP A 183 7.02 11.90 21.24
N ASN A 184 7.64 10.80 20.85
CA ASN A 184 7.66 10.30 19.49
C ASN A 184 6.90 8.97 19.46
N VAL A 185 5.61 9.02 19.09
CA VAL A 185 4.77 7.83 18.90
C VAL A 185 5.07 7.24 17.53
N MET A 186 5.67 6.05 17.50
CA MET A 186 6.18 5.43 16.27
C MET A 186 5.15 4.48 15.63
N GLU A 187 4.40 3.76 16.46
CA GLU A 187 3.31 2.88 16.02
C GLU A 187 2.12 2.96 16.98
N THR A 188 0.92 2.80 16.43
CA THR A 188 -0.36 2.80 17.16
C THR A 188 -1.20 1.63 16.70
N ALA A 189 -1.88 0.94 17.62
CA ALA A 189 -2.79 -0.16 17.30
C ALA A 189 -4.08 -0.07 18.13
N ALA A 190 -5.12 -0.72 17.63
CA ALA A 190 -6.33 -1.01 18.39
C ALA A 190 -6.27 -2.45 18.91
N TYR A 191 -6.66 -2.65 20.16
CA TYR A 191 -6.92 -3.97 20.72
C TYR A 191 -8.39 -4.38 20.50
N THR A 192 -8.70 -5.66 20.66
CA THR A 192 -10.02 -6.23 20.35
C THR A 192 -11.12 -5.83 21.32
N GLU A 193 -10.77 -5.36 22.52
CA GLU A 193 -11.68 -4.97 23.59
C GLU A 193 -11.07 -3.81 24.41
N ASN A 194 -11.89 -3.13 25.21
CA ASN A 194 -11.40 -2.16 26.19
C ASN A 194 -10.90 -2.91 27.44
N ILE A 195 -10.10 -2.24 28.29
CA ILE A 195 -9.64 -2.84 29.54
C ILE A 195 -10.80 -2.85 30.55
N ASP A 196 -11.29 -4.04 30.88
CA ASP A 196 -12.32 -4.26 31.90
C ASP A 196 -11.69 -4.21 33.31
N PRO A 197 -12.19 -3.37 34.24
CA PRO A 197 -11.68 -3.26 35.61
C PRO A 197 -11.83 -4.53 36.46
N ASN A 198 -12.58 -5.54 36.00
CA ASN A 198 -12.80 -6.81 36.68
C ASN A 198 -11.94 -7.96 36.13
N ARG A 199 -11.11 -7.71 35.11
CA ARG A 199 -10.32 -8.74 34.42
C ARG A 199 -8.82 -8.44 34.47
N THR A 200 -8.01 -9.46 34.72
CA THR A 200 -6.56 -9.39 34.58
C THR A 200 -6.17 -9.59 33.11
N TYR A 201 -5.23 -8.77 32.64
CA TYR A 201 -4.64 -8.78 31.31
C TYR A 201 -3.14 -9.04 31.42
N THR A 202 -2.56 -9.71 30.42
CA THR A 202 -1.11 -9.90 30.31
C THR A 202 -0.54 -9.02 29.21
N ALA A 203 0.27 -8.02 29.59
CA ALA A 203 1.08 -7.26 28.63
C ALA A 203 2.48 -7.88 28.53
N THR A 204 2.95 -8.11 27.30
CA THR A 204 4.28 -8.63 27.01
C THR A 204 5.08 -7.64 26.18
N VAL A 205 6.34 -7.40 26.55
CA VAL A 205 7.33 -6.70 25.72
C VAL A 205 8.53 -7.62 25.50
N ILE A 206 8.81 -7.97 24.25
CA ILE A 206 9.98 -8.76 23.85
C ILE A 206 10.99 -7.84 23.18
N VAL A 207 12.21 -7.75 23.73
CA VAL A 207 13.32 -6.96 23.22
C VAL A 207 14.44 -7.90 22.76
N GLN A 208 15.00 -7.66 21.57
CA GLN A 208 16.20 -8.37 21.11
C GLN A 208 17.04 -7.52 20.14
N GLY A 209 18.31 -7.26 20.45
CA GLY A 209 19.21 -6.44 19.65
C GLY A 209 18.74 -4.99 19.55
N ASN A 210 18.03 -4.66 18.47
CA ASN A 210 17.32 -3.37 18.31
C ASN A 210 15.83 -3.56 17.99
N ARG A 211 15.30 -4.78 18.07
CA ARG A 211 13.91 -5.11 17.76
C ARG A 211 13.06 -5.11 19.03
N VAL A 212 11.80 -4.73 18.88
CA VAL A 212 10.78 -4.93 19.92
C VAL A 212 9.51 -5.51 19.32
N ARG A 213 8.90 -6.48 20.03
CA ARG A 213 7.51 -6.87 19.85
C ARG A 213 6.71 -6.61 21.11
N GLN A 214 5.48 -6.12 20.96
CA GLN A 214 4.58 -5.80 22.08
C GLN A 214 3.24 -6.51 21.89
N TYR A 215 2.73 -7.14 22.96
CA TYR A 215 1.53 -7.96 22.92
C TYR A 215 0.60 -7.67 24.10
N LEU A 216 -0.71 -7.84 23.89
CA LEU A 216 -1.73 -7.81 24.96
C LEU A 216 -2.60 -9.08 24.88
N ASN A 217 -2.61 -9.86 25.97
CA ASN A 217 -3.16 -11.23 26.01
C ASN A 217 -2.72 -12.11 24.83
N GLY A 218 -1.45 -12.01 24.42
CA GLY A 218 -0.88 -12.76 23.29
C GLY A 218 -1.20 -12.22 21.89
N ALA A 219 -2.07 -11.21 21.74
CA ALA A 219 -2.27 -10.54 20.45
C ALA A 219 -1.10 -9.59 20.16
N LEU A 220 -0.43 -9.74 19.01
CA LEU A 220 0.65 -8.85 18.57
C LEU A 220 0.09 -7.48 18.17
N LEU A 221 0.66 -6.42 18.74
CA LEU A 221 0.22 -5.04 18.51
C LEU A 221 1.28 -4.18 17.82
N HIS A 222 2.56 -4.43 18.11
CA HIS A 222 3.70 -3.67 17.55
C HIS A 222 4.86 -4.61 17.24
N ASP A 223 5.54 -4.44 16.09
CA ASP A 223 6.77 -5.17 15.71
C ASP A 223 7.73 -4.24 14.96
N ALA A 224 8.64 -3.64 15.72
CA ALA A 224 9.37 -2.45 15.31
C ALA A 224 10.88 -2.52 15.56
N GLU A 225 11.59 -1.60 14.92
CA GLU A 225 13.01 -1.29 15.16
C GLU A 225 13.14 -0.05 16.05
N MET A 226 13.95 -0.17 17.10
CA MET A 226 14.43 0.90 17.97
C MET A 226 15.77 1.45 17.48
N SER A 227 16.12 2.66 17.93
CA SER A 227 17.42 3.28 17.67
C SER A 227 18.60 2.40 18.11
N THR A 228 19.66 2.35 17.29
CA THR A 228 20.91 1.62 17.58
C THR A 228 21.67 2.11 18.82
N GLN A 229 21.44 3.34 19.25
CA GLN A 229 22.27 4.04 20.24
C GLN A 229 22.00 3.64 21.71
N GLN A 230 20.92 2.91 21.98
CA GLN A 230 20.49 2.55 23.34
C GLN A 230 20.08 1.08 23.39
N ARG A 231 20.98 0.22 23.87
CA ARG A 231 20.75 -1.24 23.98
C ARG A 231 20.47 -1.75 25.39
N GLN A 232 20.95 -1.03 26.40
CA GLN A 232 20.74 -1.30 27.83
C GLN A 232 19.88 -0.18 28.45
N GLY A 233 19.43 -0.38 29.69
CA GLY A 233 18.63 0.59 30.44
C GLY A 233 17.52 -0.09 31.23
N GLY A 234 16.92 0.66 32.16
CA GLY A 234 15.93 0.13 33.11
C GLY A 234 14.60 -0.29 32.50
N ILE A 235 13.96 -1.20 33.22
CA ILE A 235 12.58 -1.64 33.02
C ILE A 235 11.75 -1.03 34.15
N GLY A 236 10.53 -0.61 33.87
CA GLY A 236 9.65 0.01 34.84
C GLY A 236 8.19 -0.03 34.40
N LEU A 237 7.31 0.44 35.29
CA LEU A 237 5.88 0.56 35.06
C LEU A 237 5.48 2.02 35.30
N SER A 238 4.56 2.53 34.48
CA SER A 238 4.07 3.92 34.61
C SER A 238 2.57 4.03 34.36
N THR A 239 1.93 5.04 34.95
CA THR A 239 0.53 5.41 34.66
C THR A 239 0.38 6.92 34.53
N ALA A 240 -0.59 7.38 33.74
CA ALA A 240 -0.96 8.80 33.64
C ALA A 240 -2.49 8.93 33.59
N GLY A 241 -3.09 9.48 34.64
CA GLY A 241 -4.53 9.65 34.79
C GLY A 241 -5.34 8.37 35.06
N LEU A 242 -4.71 7.27 35.46
CA LEU A 242 -5.40 6.04 35.88
C LEU A 242 -4.72 5.34 37.06
N GLU A 243 -5.47 4.45 37.73
CA GLU A 243 -4.97 3.52 38.76
C GLU A 243 -4.79 2.13 38.14
N MET A 244 -3.55 1.63 38.12
CA MET A 244 -3.20 0.29 37.67
C MET A 244 -2.89 -0.61 38.86
N ARG A 245 -3.54 -1.78 38.93
CA ARG A 245 -3.15 -2.91 39.79
C ARG A 245 -2.26 -3.84 38.99
N VAL A 246 -1.20 -4.35 39.60
CA VAL A 246 -0.25 -5.29 39.01
C VAL A 246 -0.19 -6.53 39.90
N ASP A 247 -0.49 -7.68 39.30
CA ASP A 247 -0.62 -8.99 39.95
C ASP A 247 0.70 -9.78 39.88
N ARG A 248 1.49 -9.56 38.81
CA ARG A 248 2.83 -10.13 38.66
C ARG A 248 3.63 -9.33 37.64
N ILE A 249 4.95 -9.31 37.82
CA ILE A 249 5.90 -9.00 36.75
C ILE A 249 6.97 -10.10 36.67
N LYS A 250 7.36 -10.46 35.45
CA LYS A 250 8.40 -11.43 35.16
C LYS A 250 9.32 -10.88 34.07
N VAL A 251 10.63 -11.06 34.22
CA VAL A 251 11.63 -10.79 33.19
C VAL A 251 12.44 -12.06 32.94
N THR A 252 12.47 -12.53 31.69
CA THR A 252 13.29 -13.66 31.26
C THR A 252 14.24 -13.25 30.15
N GLU A 253 15.29 -14.04 29.95
CA GLU A 253 16.16 -13.95 28.79
C GLU A 253 15.38 -14.20 27.49
N GLN A 254 15.72 -13.51 26.40
CA GLN A 254 15.11 -13.72 25.08
C GLN A 254 16.10 -14.42 24.14
N LEU A 255 16.11 -15.75 24.22
CA LEU A 255 17.01 -16.61 23.44
C LEU A 255 16.54 -16.79 21.99
N GLU A 256 15.22 -16.93 21.76
CA GLU A 256 14.67 -17.12 20.42
C GLU A 256 14.87 -15.88 19.56
N LYS A 257 15.42 -16.06 18.36
CA LYS A 257 15.59 -14.98 17.38
C LYS A 257 14.23 -14.51 16.88
N LEU A 258 13.91 -13.22 17.08
CA LEU A 258 12.70 -12.62 16.53
C LEU A 258 12.68 -12.79 14.99
N PRO A 259 11.54 -13.16 14.38
CA PRO A 259 11.39 -13.31 12.94
C PRO A 259 11.94 -12.09 12.18
N SER A 260 12.57 -12.32 11.02
CA SER A 260 13.33 -11.29 10.32
C SER A 260 12.46 -10.07 10.00
N LEU A 261 12.95 -8.88 10.33
CA LEU A 261 12.29 -7.65 9.95
C LEU A 261 12.62 -7.31 8.49
N GLN A 262 12.12 -8.09 7.53
CA GLN A 262 11.95 -7.59 6.16
C GLN A 262 10.79 -6.55 6.14
N ASN A 263 10.92 -5.46 6.91
CA ASN A 263 9.92 -4.39 6.92
C ASN A 263 9.96 -3.49 5.68
N ALA A 264 10.90 -3.73 4.78
CA ALA A 264 10.83 -3.26 3.41
C ALA A 264 10.11 -4.29 2.52
N ALA A 265 9.19 -3.82 1.67
CA ALA A 265 8.67 -4.62 0.58
C ALA A 265 9.79 -4.99 -0.43
N VAL A 266 9.58 -6.02 -1.24
CA VAL A 266 10.56 -6.49 -2.26
C VAL A 266 10.96 -5.35 -3.19
N ASN A 267 12.28 -5.11 -3.30
CA ASN A 267 12.81 -4.25 -4.36
C ASN A 267 12.80 -5.04 -5.67
N VAL A 268 11.89 -4.70 -6.58
CA VAL A 268 11.70 -5.48 -7.81
C VAL A 268 12.72 -5.13 -8.90
N GLN A 269 13.00 -6.11 -9.76
CA GLN A 269 13.64 -5.85 -11.05
C GLN A 269 12.61 -5.31 -12.05
N ASP A 270 13.02 -4.38 -12.91
CA ASP A 270 12.17 -3.85 -13.98
C ASP A 270 12.99 -3.47 -15.23
N ALA A 271 12.30 -2.85 -16.21
CA ALA A 271 12.86 -2.45 -17.49
C ALA A 271 13.80 -1.22 -17.46
N ALA A 272 14.08 -0.63 -16.29
CA ALA A 272 14.78 0.66 -16.15
C ALA A 272 14.17 1.78 -17.03
N THR A 273 12.84 1.77 -17.13
CA THR A 273 12.05 2.63 -18.03
C THR A 273 11.90 4.06 -17.50
N GLN A 274 11.66 4.99 -18.42
CA GLN A 274 11.37 6.40 -18.14
C GLN A 274 9.86 6.74 -18.28
N VAL A 275 9.01 5.71 -18.43
CA VAL A 275 7.55 5.81 -18.46
C VAL A 275 7.01 5.97 -17.04
N SER A 276 6.25 7.04 -16.79
CA SER A 276 5.70 7.32 -15.47
C SER A 276 4.71 6.24 -15.05
N VAL A 277 4.99 5.59 -13.92
CA VAL A 277 4.21 4.49 -13.34
C VAL A 277 3.98 3.40 -14.39
N ALA A 278 5.06 2.98 -15.07
CA ALA A 278 5.01 1.93 -16.10
C ALA A 278 4.22 0.68 -15.65
N PRO A 279 3.47 0.02 -16.56
CA PRO A 279 2.72 -1.19 -16.22
C PRO A 279 3.63 -2.26 -15.64
N THR A 280 3.14 -2.97 -14.63
CA THR A 280 3.83 -4.13 -14.06
C THR A 280 3.92 -5.24 -15.08
N ILE A 281 5.12 -5.61 -15.49
CA ILE A 281 5.31 -6.76 -16.37
C ILE A 281 5.37 -8.03 -15.50
N ILE A 282 4.45 -8.96 -15.79
CA ILE A 282 4.22 -10.19 -15.04
C ILE A 282 4.51 -11.35 -16.00
N GLN A 283 5.60 -12.06 -15.77
CA GLN A 283 5.97 -13.22 -16.58
C GLN A 283 5.25 -14.46 -16.06
N ARG A 284 4.51 -15.17 -16.92
CA ARG A 284 4.15 -16.57 -16.62
C ARG A 284 5.42 -17.39 -16.64
N VAL A 285 5.66 -18.12 -15.56
CA VAL A 285 6.80 -19.03 -15.51
C VAL A 285 6.49 -20.27 -16.36
N SER A 286 7.54 -20.77 -16.99
CA SER A 286 7.60 -21.95 -17.83
C SER A 286 9.04 -22.45 -17.85
N ASN A 287 9.27 -23.68 -18.32
CA ASN A 287 10.61 -24.25 -18.50
C ASN A 287 11.58 -23.45 -19.37
N SER A 288 11.09 -22.54 -20.22
CA SER A 288 11.93 -21.65 -21.03
C SER A 288 12.14 -20.27 -20.41
N THR A 289 11.49 -19.96 -19.28
CA THR A 289 11.64 -18.67 -18.59
C THR A 289 13.01 -18.59 -17.93
N ASN A 290 13.84 -17.64 -18.37
CA ASN A 290 15.12 -17.36 -17.73
C ASN A 290 14.92 -16.27 -16.67
N LEU A 291 14.81 -16.73 -15.43
CA LEU A 291 14.59 -15.93 -14.22
C LEU A 291 15.60 -14.78 -14.01
N TYR A 292 16.75 -14.80 -14.68
CA TYR A 292 17.78 -13.75 -14.57
C TYR A 292 17.77 -12.74 -15.73
N THR A 293 17.30 -13.13 -16.93
CA THR A 293 17.26 -12.24 -18.10
C THR A 293 15.86 -11.68 -18.38
N ASP A 294 14.82 -12.43 -18.03
CA ASP A 294 13.43 -12.04 -18.21
C ASP A 294 13.03 -11.10 -17.07
N ARG A 295 13.42 -9.82 -17.21
CA ARG A 295 13.24 -8.74 -16.23
C ARG A 295 11.77 -8.35 -16.02
N ALA A 296 10.99 -9.27 -15.49
CA ALA A 296 9.65 -9.04 -14.99
C ALA A 296 9.71 -8.70 -13.50
N SER A 297 8.83 -7.79 -13.06
CA SER A 297 8.71 -7.39 -11.65
C SER A 297 7.88 -8.39 -10.84
N GLN A 298 7.12 -9.24 -11.53
CA GLN A 298 6.37 -10.34 -10.94
C GLN A 298 6.51 -11.62 -11.76
N TRP A 299 6.40 -12.75 -11.08
CA TRP A 299 6.28 -14.08 -11.69
C TRP A 299 4.97 -14.74 -11.30
N ALA A 300 4.26 -15.27 -12.28
CA ALA A 300 3.00 -15.98 -12.08
C ALA A 300 3.24 -17.50 -12.01
N PHE A 301 2.77 -18.11 -10.92
CA PHE A 301 2.80 -19.55 -10.65
C PHE A 301 1.39 -20.05 -10.29
N THR A 302 1.16 -21.36 -10.39
CA THR A 302 0.11 -22.04 -9.62
C THR A 302 0.70 -22.51 -8.29
N LEU A 303 -0.07 -22.39 -7.21
CA LEU A 303 0.27 -22.93 -5.89
C LEU A 303 -0.59 -24.19 -5.65
N ASP A 304 0.00 -25.26 -5.14
CA ASP A 304 -0.71 -26.47 -4.69
C ASP A 304 -0.83 -26.54 -3.15
N ALA A 305 -1.52 -27.57 -2.65
CA ALA A 305 -1.77 -27.76 -1.22
C ALA A 305 -0.48 -27.98 -0.41
N GLU A 306 0.58 -28.52 -1.04
CA GLU A 306 1.91 -28.69 -0.47
C GLU A 306 2.81 -27.44 -0.61
N LEU A 307 2.23 -26.33 -1.08
CA LEU A 307 2.86 -25.02 -1.30
C LEU A 307 4.06 -25.08 -2.26
N ASN A 308 4.04 -25.98 -3.24
CA ASN A 308 4.98 -25.98 -4.35
C ASN A 308 4.62 -24.87 -5.35
N LEU A 309 5.65 -24.25 -5.93
CA LEU A 309 5.49 -23.30 -7.02
C LEU A 309 5.48 -24.08 -8.33
N LEU A 310 4.31 -24.17 -8.96
CA LEU A 310 4.11 -24.87 -10.24
C LEU A 310 4.05 -23.87 -11.39
N ASP A 311 4.66 -24.20 -12.52
CA ASP A 311 4.50 -23.42 -13.76
C ASP A 311 3.18 -23.73 -14.48
N GLN A 312 2.99 -23.11 -15.64
CA GLN A 312 1.79 -23.30 -16.46
C GLN A 312 1.58 -24.72 -17.00
N ASN A 313 2.62 -25.56 -16.99
CA ASN A 313 2.55 -26.98 -17.37
C ASN A 313 2.41 -27.91 -16.15
N GLY A 314 2.37 -27.36 -14.93
CA GLY A 314 2.36 -28.12 -13.68
C GLY A 314 3.73 -28.59 -13.22
N GLN A 315 4.83 -28.16 -13.85
CA GLN A 315 6.18 -28.52 -13.39
C GLN A 315 6.54 -27.70 -12.14
N LYS A 316 7.13 -28.36 -11.15
CA LYS A 316 7.59 -27.75 -9.90
C LYS A 316 8.91 -27.01 -10.06
N HIS A 317 8.93 -25.75 -9.62
CA HIS A 317 10.10 -24.84 -9.60
C HIS A 317 10.61 -24.53 -8.17
N GLY A 318 9.98 -25.07 -7.13
CA GLY A 318 10.42 -24.92 -5.74
C GLY A 318 9.27 -25.02 -4.74
N ARG A 319 9.49 -24.59 -3.49
CA ARG A 319 8.44 -24.34 -2.49
C ARG A 319 8.33 -22.85 -2.17
N LEU A 320 7.11 -22.39 -1.88
CA LEU A 320 6.82 -20.99 -1.59
C LEU A 320 7.66 -20.45 -0.42
N GLN A 321 7.78 -21.20 0.67
CA GLN A 321 8.55 -20.76 1.85
C GLN A 321 10.04 -20.51 1.51
N GLN A 322 10.65 -21.40 0.71
CA GLN A 322 12.02 -21.21 0.22
C GLN A 322 12.12 -19.95 -0.64
N PHE A 323 11.21 -19.77 -1.59
CA PHE A 323 11.14 -18.60 -2.46
C PHE A 323 10.95 -17.28 -1.68
N LEU A 324 10.13 -17.27 -0.63
CA LEU A 324 9.92 -16.09 0.21
C LEU A 324 11.13 -15.77 1.09
N SER A 325 11.85 -16.80 1.56
CA SER A 325 13.06 -16.67 2.38
C SER A 325 14.30 -16.17 1.63
N ASP A 326 14.29 -16.20 0.29
CA ASP A 326 15.41 -15.70 -0.52
C ASP A 326 15.60 -14.18 -0.35
N THR A 327 16.73 -13.81 0.27
CA THR A 327 17.13 -12.41 0.49
C THR A 327 17.55 -11.69 -0.80
N GLN A 328 17.87 -12.43 -1.87
CA GLN A 328 18.24 -11.87 -3.17
C GLN A 328 17.04 -11.70 -4.10
N ARG A 329 15.85 -12.19 -3.71
CA ARG A 329 14.61 -12.10 -4.49
C ARG A 329 14.34 -10.67 -4.97
N ARG A 330 14.23 -10.49 -6.29
CA ARG A 330 13.86 -9.24 -6.97
C ARG A 330 12.47 -9.29 -7.62
N VAL A 331 11.60 -10.18 -7.16
CA VAL A 331 10.28 -10.42 -7.76
C VAL A 331 9.20 -10.67 -6.72
N ILE A 332 7.99 -10.18 -7.02
CA ILE A 332 6.79 -10.44 -6.23
C ILE A 332 6.05 -11.63 -6.86
N PRO A 333 5.69 -12.68 -6.11
CA PRO A 333 4.95 -13.80 -6.65
C PRO A 333 3.47 -13.45 -6.83
N LEU A 334 2.93 -13.85 -7.98
CA LEU A 334 1.49 -13.89 -8.28
C LEU A 334 1.08 -15.37 -8.29
N LEU A 335 0.28 -15.79 -7.31
CA LEU A 335 0.03 -17.21 -6.99
C LEU A 335 -1.43 -17.56 -7.30
N ALA A 336 -1.64 -18.50 -8.23
CA ALA A 336 -2.98 -19.01 -8.51
C ALA A 336 -3.40 -19.94 -7.37
N ILE A 337 -4.56 -19.67 -6.79
CA ILE A 337 -5.23 -20.54 -5.82
C ILE A 337 -6.51 -21.12 -6.43
N LYS A 338 -6.68 -22.44 -6.32
CA LYS A 338 -7.77 -23.20 -6.95
C LYS A 338 -8.76 -23.79 -5.96
N ASP A 339 -8.34 -23.97 -4.71
CA ASP A 339 -9.09 -24.67 -3.67
C ASP A 339 -8.76 -24.12 -2.27
N GLU A 340 -9.56 -24.54 -1.29
CA GLU A 340 -9.42 -24.14 0.10
C GLU A 340 -8.29 -24.87 0.84
N ALA A 341 -7.84 -26.04 0.36
CA ALA A 341 -6.73 -26.76 0.97
C ALA A 341 -5.41 -25.97 0.81
N THR A 342 -5.16 -25.46 -0.40
CA THR A 342 -4.06 -24.55 -0.74
C THR A 342 -4.10 -23.28 0.11
N LEU A 343 -5.30 -22.70 0.33
CA LEU A 343 -5.46 -21.51 1.15
C LEU A 343 -5.22 -21.78 2.64
N ASN A 344 -5.71 -22.92 3.17
CA ASN A 344 -5.47 -23.31 4.56
C ASN A 344 -3.99 -23.60 4.82
N ALA A 345 -3.29 -24.24 3.88
CA ALA A 345 -1.85 -24.45 3.95
C ALA A 345 -1.09 -23.11 3.95
N LEU A 346 -1.50 -22.15 3.11
CA LEU A 346 -0.92 -20.81 3.09
C LEU A 346 -1.16 -20.05 4.41
N ALA A 347 -2.35 -20.16 4.99
CA ALA A 347 -2.67 -19.56 6.28
C ALA A 347 -1.82 -20.17 7.42
N ALA A 348 -1.61 -21.50 7.40
CA ALA A 348 -0.79 -22.20 8.40
C ALA A 348 0.68 -21.74 8.44
N ILE A 349 1.25 -21.28 7.31
CA ILE A 349 2.62 -20.73 7.29
C ILE A 349 2.69 -19.22 7.59
N SER A 350 1.55 -18.53 7.77
CA SER A 350 1.51 -17.06 7.91
C SER A 350 2.14 -16.52 9.21
N GLU A 351 2.23 -17.35 10.25
CA GLU A 351 2.94 -17.02 11.49
C GLU A 351 4.47 -17.05 11.32
N GLN A 352 4.96 -17.85 10.38
CA GLN A 352 6.39 -18.15 10.16
C GLN A 352 6.97 -17.44 8.92
N SER A 353 6.11 -16.99 7.99
CA SER A 353 6.49 -16.41 6.71
C SER A 353 5.80 -15.07 6.47
N ASP A 354 6.54 -14.07 5.99
CA ASP A 354 5.96 -12.77 5.63
C ASP A 354 5.16 -12.86 4.32
N LEU A 355 3.83 -12.92 4.44
CA LEU A 355 2.90 -12.95 3.32
C LEU A 355 2.38 -11.56 2.91
N THR A 356 2.91 -10.46 3.47
CA THR A 356 2.46 -9.09 3.12
C THR A 356 2.79 -8.68 1.69
N ASP A 357 3.78 -9.33 1.07
CA ASP A 357 4.26 -8.99 -0.28
C ASP A 357 4.12 -10.13 -1.29
N ILE A 358 2.93 -10.76 -1.27
CA ILE A 358 2.45 -11.70 -2.30
C ILE A 358 1.11 -11.22 -2.88
N SER A 359 0.75 -11.73 -4.05
CA SER A 359 -0.59 -11.56 -4.63
C SER A 359 -1.19 -12.93 -4.93
N LEU A 360 -2.44 -13.16 -4.51
CA LEU A 360 -3.22 -14.37 -4.75
C LEU A 360 -4.26 -14.09 -5.85
N TYR A 361 -4.38 -14.98 -6.84
CA TYR A 361 -5.36 -14.84 -7.91
C TYR A 361 -6.23 -16.09 -8.11
N SER A 362 -7.48 -15.84 -8.49
CA SER A 362 -8.49 -16.86 -8.79
C SER A 362 -9.64 -16.23 -9.58
N ASP A 363 -10.41 -17.03 -10.32
CA ASP A 363 -11.68 -16.62 -10.92
C ASP A 363 -12.88 -16.79 -9.94
N ASN A 364 -12.67 -17.60 -8.90
CA ASN A 364 -13.62 -17.89 -7.83
C ASN A 364 -13.70 -16.71 -6.82
N GLU A 365 -14.86 -16.07 -6.77
CA GLU A 365 -15.13 -14.91 -5.92
C GLU A 365 -15.11 -15.27 -4.43
N ASP A 366 -15.65 -16.43 -4.04
CA ASP A 366 -15.73 -16.82 -2.64
C ASP A 366 -14.40 -17.37 -2.12
N LEU A 367 -13.58 -17.98 -2.97
CA LEU A 367 -12.21 -18.35 -2.60
C LEU A 367 -11.35 -17.11 -2.33
N LEU A 368 -11.47 -16.05 -3.14
CA LEU A 368 -10.79 -14.77 -2.87
C LEU A 368 -11.33 -14.07 -1.61
N ARG A 369 -12.65 -14.12 -1.36
CA ARG A 369 -13.27 -13.62 -0.13
C ARG A 369 -12.72 -14.35 1.11
N LYS A 370 -12.62 -15.69 1.04
CA LYS A 370 -11.98 -16.53 2.09
C LYS A 370 -10.50 -16.19 2.24
N ALA A 371 -9.78 -15.96 1.15
CA ALA A 371 -8.36 -15.61 1.18
C ALA A 371 -8.10 -14.29 1.92
N HIS A 372 -8.96 -13.29 1.72
CA HIS A 372 -8.89 -12.04 2.49
C HIS A 372 -9.18 -12.24 3.99
N GLY A 373 -9.96 -13.25 4.39
CA GLY A 373 -10.20 -13.58 5.80
C GLY A 373 -9.06 -14.37 6.44
N LEU A 374 -8.53 -15.39 5.76
CA LEU A 374 -7.52 -16.32 6.28
C LEU A 374 -6.08 -15.79 6.13
N VAL A 375 -5.81 -14.96 5.13
CA VAL A 375 -4.49 -14.35 4.88
C VAL A 375 -4.67 -12.84 4.60
N PRO A 376 -5.15 -12.04 5.59
CA PRO A 376 -5.61 -10.66 5.38
C PRO A 376 -4.53 -9.68 4.90
N ASN A 377 -3.25 -10.06 5.01
CA ASN A 377 -2.11 -9.28 4.54
C ASN A 377 -1.75 -9.54 3.07
N ALA A 378 -2.24 -10.63 2.47
CA ALA A 378 -2.01 -10.95 1.06
C ALA A 378 -3.01 -10.20 0.17
N ARG A 379 -2.56 -9.79 -1.02
CA ARG A 379 -3.42 -9.10 -2.00
C ARG A 379 -4.29 -10.11 -2.75
N THR A 380 -5.56 -9.77 -3.00
CA THR A 380 -6.44 -10.56 -3.87
C THR A 380 -6.60 -9.92 -5.26
N VAL A 381 -6.57 -10.78 -6.28
CA VAL A 381 -6.66 -10.43 -7.69
C VAL A 381 -7.75 -11.29 -8.33
N LEU A 382 -8.77 -10.66 -8.94
CA LEU A 382 -9.76 -11.41 -9.72
C LEU A 382 -9.17 -11.75 -11.08
N ASP A 383 -9.09 -13.03 -11.42
CA ASP A 383 -8.69 -13.49 -12.73
C ASP A 383 -9.91 -13.70 -13.63
N LEU A 384 -9.95 -12.97 -14.74
CA LEU A 384 -10.91 -13.15 -15.84
C LEU A 384 -10.18 -13.44 -17.15
N SER A 385 -8.89 -13.81 -17.12
CA SER A 385 -8.06 -14.00 -18.32
C SER A 385 -8.59 -15.03 -19.31
N GLN A 386 -9.37 -16.01 -18.84
CA GLN A 386 -10.04 -17.05 -19.64
C GLN A 386 -11.54 -16.81 -19.84
N ALA A 387 -12.10 -15.72 -19.29
CA ALA A 387 -13.53 -15.45 -19.31
C ALA A 387 -14.00 -14.97 -20.70
N SER A 388 -14.88 -15.73 -21.35
CA SER A 388 -15.41 -15.44 -22.69
C SER A 388 -16.80 -14.79 -22.69
N GLN A 389 -17.50 -14.81 -21.55
CA GLN A 389 -18.89 -14.34 -21.42
C GLN A 389 -19.05 -12.81 -21.40
N TRP A 390 -17.96 -12.06 -21.22
CA TRP A 390 -17.98 -10.61 -21.08
C TRP A 390 -17.64 -9.90 -22.40
N GLY A 391 -18.50 -8.97 -22.82
CA GLY A 391 -18.26 -8.05 -23.93
C GLY A 391 -17.74 -6.69 -23.48
N SER A 392 -17.64 -5.75 -24.44
CA SER A 392 -17.30 -4.34 -24.17
C SER A 392 -18.54 -3.47 -23.89
N ARG A 393 -19.70 -4.07 -23.60
CA ARG A 393 -20.90 -3.30 -23.23
C ARG A 393 -20.76 -2.80 -21.80
N ARG A 394 -21.47 -1.73 -21.46
CA ARG A 394 -21.27 -1.04 -20.19
C ARG A 394 -21.75 -1.88 -19.00
N GLU A 395 -22.79 -2.69 -19.22
CA GLU A 395 -23.36 -3.65 -18.29
C GLU A 395 -22.38 -4.80 -18.00
N ASP A 396 -21.66 -5.26 -19.04
CA ASP A 396 -20.62 -6.29 -18.92
C ASP A 396 -19.44 -5.74 -18.08
N LEU A 397 -18.97 -4.54 -18.40
CA LEU A 397 -17.89 -3.88 -17.66
C LEU A 397 -18.30 -3.52 -16.22
N GLN A 398 -19.54 -3.09 -15.99
CA GLN A 398 -20.09 -2.88 -14.64
C GLN A 398 -20.11 -4.21 -13.85
N SER A 399 -20.51 -5.30 -14.48
CA SER A 399 -20.51 -6.62 -13.85
C SER A 399 -19.10 -7.10 -13.48
N ILE A 400 -18.08 -6.74 -14.28
CA ILE A 400 -16.67 -6.91 -13.92
C ILE A 400 -16.33 -6.07 -12.67
N VAL A 401 -16.67 -4.78 -12.63
CA VAL A 401 -16.46 -3.92 -11.44
C VAL A 401 -17.07 -4.56 -10.20
N PHE A 402 -18.32 -5.03 -10.32
CA PHE A 402 -19.07 -5.63 -9.23
C PHE A 402 -18.41 -6.92 -8.74
N LYS A 403 -18.08 -7.86 -9.65
CA LYS A 403 -17.42 -9.12 -9.29
C LYS A 403 -16.04 -8.89 -8.66
N THR A 404 -15.22 -7.97 -9.19
CA THR A 404 -13.93 -7.62 -8.57
C THR A 404 -14.12 -7.07 -7.17
N ASN A 405 -15.11 -6.20 -6.95
CA ASN A 405 -15.38 -5.61 -5.66
C ASN A 405 -15.85 -6.63 -4.61
N ARG A 406 -16.81 -7.48 -4.96
CA ARG A 406 -17.35 -8.50 -4.02
C ARG A 406 -16.31 -9.56 -3.66
N SER A 407 -15.33 -9.85 -4.53
CA SER A 407 -14.18 -10.73 -4.23
C SER A 407 -13.18 -10.14 -3.21
N PHE A 408 -13.42 -8.94 -2.68
CA PHE A 408 -12.44 -8.12 -1.93
C PHE A 408 -11.16 -7.76 -2.72
N ALA A 409 -11.09 -8.09 -4.01
CA ALA A 409 -9.98 -7.72 -4.88
C ALA A 409 -10.04 -6.22 -5.25
N ARG A 410 -8.87 -5.60 -5.47
CA ARG A 410 -8.74 -4.29 -6.15
C ARG A 410 -8.25 -4.41 -7.58
N ILE A 411 -7.69 -5.57 -7.91
CA ILE A 411 -7.01 -5.85 -9.17
C ILE A 411 -7.87 -6.84 -9.96
N VAL A 412 -8.01 -6.61 -11.26
CA VAL A 412 -8.64 -7.56 -12.19
C VAL A 412 -7.69 -7.86 -13.35
N ILE A 413 -7.56 -9.13 -13.74
CA ILE A 413 -6.85 -9.55 -14.95
C ILE A 413 -7.89 -9.75 -16.05
N LEU A 414 -7.91 -8.86 -17.05
CA LEU A 414 -8.83 -8.95 -18.18
C LEU A 414 -8.40 -10.02 -19.20
N PRO A 415 -9.36 -10.65 -19.91
CA PRO A 415 -9.08 -11.43 -21.11
C PRO A 415 -8.70 -10.49 -22.27
N GLU A 416 -7.90 -10.98 -23.21
CA GLU A 416 -7.24 -10.14 -24.22
C GLU A 416 -8.22 -9.35 -25.10
N HIS A 417 -9.39 -9.93 -25.44
CA HIS A 417 -10.40 -9.27 -26.29
C HIS A 417 -11.06 -8.05 -25.63
N LEU A 418 -10.92 -7.86 -24.31
CA LEU A 418 -11.39 -6.67 -23.60
C LEU A 418 -10.31 -5.59 -23.44
N ILE A 419 -9.06 -5.85 -23.83
CA ILE A 419 -7.94 -4.93 -23.66
C ILE A 419 -7.99 -3.84 -24.74
N ASN A 420 -8.65 -2.74 -24.41
CA ASN A 420 -8.61 -1.50 -25.19
C ASN A 420 -8.73 -0.27 -24.26
N LYS A 421 -8.31 0.90 -24.75
CA LYS A 421 -8.24 2.14 -23.96
C LYS A 421 -9.58 2.57 -23.35
N ALA A 422 -10.72 2.28 -24.00
CA ALA A 422 -12.03 2.66 -23.49
C ALA A 422 -12.47 1.78 -22.31
N ASN A 423 -12.35 0.45 -22.45
CA ASN A 423 -12.69 -0.50 -21.39
C ASN A 423 -11.79 -0.32 -20.16
N VAL A 424 -10.48 -0.19 -20.39
CA VAL A 424 -9.50 -0.01 -19.31
C VAL A 424 -9.74 1.31 -18.55
N ALA A 425 -9.95 2.42 -19.26
CA ALA A 425 -10.28 3.71 -18.64
C ALA A 425 -11.61 3.68 -17.88
N TYR A 426 -12.63 2.97 -18.38
CA TYR A 426 -13.91 2.80 -17.69
C TYR A 426 -13.70 2.16 -16.30
N LEU A 427 -12.95 1.05 -16.22
CA LEU A 427 -12.68 0.34 -14.96
C LEU A 427 -11.80 1.16 -14.01
N GLN A 428 -10.79 1.87 -14.53
CA GLN A 428 -9.92 2.75 -13.74
C GLN A 428 -10.68 3.94 -13.13
N GLN A 429 -11.66 4.51 -13.84
CA GLN A 429 -12.59 5.50 -13.28
C GLN A 429 -13.43 4.96 -12.10
N ARG A 430 -13.62 3.63 -11.99
CA ARG A 430 -14.26 2.98 -10.84
C ARG A 430 -13.23 2.44 -9.83
N LEU A 431 -12.05 3.05 -9.79
CA LEU A 431 -10.95 2.79 -8.84
C LEU A 431 -10.40 1.36 -8.86
N LEU A 432 -10.55 0.63 -9.97
CA LEU A 432 -9.88 -0.66 -10.15
C LEU A 432 -8.48 -0.49 -10.74
N THR A 433 -7.58 -1.37 -10.29
CA THR A 433 -6.31 -1.62 -10.94
C THR A 433 -6.53 -2.67 -12.03
N VAL A 434 -6.29 -2.29 -13.28
CA VAL A 434 -6.61 -3.14 -14.43
C VAL A 434 -5.34 -3.79 -14.95
N TRP A 435 -5.22 -5.09 -14.76
CA TRP A 435 -4.24 -5.93 -15.43
C TRP A 435 -4.88 -6.62 -16.64
N GLY A 436 -4.06 -7.13 -17.55
CA GLY A 436 -4.55 -7.82 -18.75
C GLY A 436 -3.68 -9.01 -19.12
N GLN A 437 -4.32 -10.08 -19.57
CA GLN A 437 -3.69 -11.21 -20.21
C GLN A 437 -3.23 -10.85 -21.62
N SER A 438 -2.01 -11.23 -22.00
CA SER A 438 -1.53 -11.06 -23.38
C SER A 438 -0.72 -12.23 -23.93
N GLN A 439 -1.19 -12.72 -25.07
CA GLN A 439 -0.54 -13.67 -25.98
C GLN A 439 0.34 -12.98 -27.05
N ALA A 440 0.65 -11.69 -26.89
CA ALA A 440 1.41 -10.92 -27.87
C ALA A 440 2.85 -11.44 -28.04
N ASN A 441 3.10 -12.07 -29.19
CA ASN A 441 4.39 -12.64 -29.59
C ASN A 441 5.20 -11.75 -30.55
N SER A 442 4.79 -10.49 -30.74
CA SER A 442 5.49 -9.52 -31.59
C SER A 442 5.48 -8.12 -30.97
N MET A 443 6.48 -7.31 -31.31
CA MET A 443 6.59 -5.91 -30.86
C MET A 443 5.35 -5.08 -31.26
N GLN A 444 4.70 -5.38 -32.40
CA GLN A 444 3.45 -4.74 -32.81
C GLN A 444 2.32 -5.02 -31.82
N ALA A 445 2.05 -6.29 -31.54
CA ALA A 445 0.97 -6.70 -30.64
C ALA A 445 1.23 -6.23 -29.20
N ALA A 446 2.48 -6.35 -28.72
CA ALA A 446 2.87 -5.85 -27.40
C ALA A 446 2.71 -4.31 -27.30
N GLY A 447 3.03 -3.57 -28.37
CA GLY A 447 2.81 -2.13 -28.47
C GLY A 447 1.33 -1.74 -28.36
N GLN A 448 0.45 -2.48 -29.03
CA GLN A 448 -1.01 -2.29 -28.96
C GLN A 448 -1.57 -2.53 -27.55
N ILE A 449 -1.08 -3.56 -26.85
CA ILE A 449 -1.45 -3.86 -25.47
C ILE A 449 -0.92 -2.76 -24.51
N LEU A 450 0.31 -2.28 -24.68
CA LEU A 450 0.89 -1.22 -23.83
C LEU A 450 0.07 0.08 -23.85
N VAL A 451 -0.29 0.55 -25.04
CA VAL A 451 -1.03 1.83 -25.20
C VAL A 451 -2.54 1.71 -24.92
N SER A 452 -3.02 0.54 -24.51
CA SER A 452 -4.35 0.38 -23.91
C SER A 452 -4.46 1.00 -22.51
N GLY A 453 -3.33 1.25 -21.83
CA GLY A 453 -3.29 1.87 -20.52
C GLY A 453 -3.50 0.91 -19.35
N LEU A 454 -3.08 -0.35 -19.46
CA LEU A 454 -3.09 -1.27 -18.32
C LEU A 454 -2.17 -0.79 -17.18
N ASN A 455 -2.45 -1.27 -15.97
CA ASN A 455 -1.59 -1.17 -14.79
C ASN A 455 -0.62 -2.36 -14.67
N GLY A 456 -0.88 -3.46 -15.38
CA GLY A 456 -0.05 -4.66 -15.40
C GLY A 456 -0.40 -5.59 -16.55
N ILE A 457 0.56 -6.39 -16.99
CA ILE A 457 0.47 -7.23 -18.19
C ILE A 457 1.01 -8.61 -17.83
N LEU A 458 0.13 -9.61 -17.90
CA LEU A 458 0.44 -11.02 -17.71
C LEU A 458 0.74 -11.66 -19.06
N THR A 459 1.96 -12.18 -19.25
CA THR A 459 2.43 -12.64 -20.57
C THR A 459 3.53 -13.69 -20.45
N GLU A 460 3.76 -14.44 -21.54
CA GLU A 460 4.92 -15.32 -21.69
C GLU A 460 6.15 -14.60 -22.27
N HIS A 461 6.00 -13.35 -22.73
CA HIS A 461 7.00 -12.63 -23.52
C HIS A 461 7.39 -11.26 -22.93
N SER A 462 7.74 -11.23 -21.63
CA SER A 462 8.09 -10.00 -20.90
C SER A 462 9.14 -9.12 -21.59
N VAL A 463 10.13 -9.73 -22.26
CA VAL A 463 11.20 -9.04 -23.01
C VAL A 463 10.65 -8.11 -24.11
N LEU A 464 9.57 -8.48 -24.81
CA LEU A 464 8.95 -7.61 -25.83
C LEU A 464 8.45 -6.31 -25.21
N TYR A 465 7.76 -6.42 -24.07
CA TYR A 465 7.23 -5.28 -23.34
C TYR A 465 8.33 -4.38 -22.79
N ASN A 466 9.36 -4.98 -22.19
CA ASN A 466 10.52 -4.27 -21.66
C ASN A 466 11.27 -3.49 -22.74
N ASN A 467 11.46 -4.08 -23.93
CA ASN A 467 12.12 -3.41 -25.06
C ASN A 467 11.36 -2.16 -25.54
N ILE A 468 10.02 -2.21 -25.58
CA ILE A 468 9.21 -1.04 -25.96
C ILE A 468 9.23 0.00 -24.85
N LEU A 469 9.09 -0.40 -23.57
CA LEU A 469 9.13 0.50 -22.41
C LEU A 469 10.50 1.20 -22.25
N ALA A 470 11.60 0.55 -22.63
CA ALA A 470 12.94 1.14 -22.64
C ALA A 470 13.15 2.16 -23.78
N ALA A 471 12.40 2.03 -24.88
CA ALA A 471 12.42 2.97 -26.00
C ALA A 471 11.54 4.22 -25.79
N MET A 472 10.61 4.19 -24.82
CA MET A 472 9.72 5.31 -24.54
C MET A 472 10.45 6.47 -23.83
N PRO A 473 10.20 7.73 -24.23
CA PRO A 473 10.87 8.90 -23.65
C PRO A 473 10.42 9.19 -22.22
N TYR A 474 11.21 10.03 -21.54
CA TYR A 474 10.90 10.52 -20.19
C TYR A 474 9.52 11.17 -20.06
N ALA A 475 8.86 10.89 -18.94
CA ALA A 475 7.50 11.32 -18.63
C ALA A 475 6.49 10.87 -19.70
N THR A 476 6.59 9.63 -20.18
CA THR A 476 5.54 9.03 -21.01
C THR A 476 4.35 8.62 -20.13
N LEU A 477 3.14 9.04 -20.50
CA LEU A 477 1.90 8.65 -19.86
C LEU A 477 1.16 7.62 -20.74
N LEU A 478 1.15 6.36 -20.31
CA LEU A 478 0.32 5.31 -20.93
C LEU A 478 -1.14 5.34 -20.44
N ARG A 479 -1.40 6.08 -19.36
CA ARG A 479 -2.71 6.27 -18.73
C ARG A 479 -2.90 7.75 -18.43
N LYS A 480 -4.14 8.21 -18.48
CA LYS A 480 -4.50 9.58 -18.12
C LYS A 480 -4.73 9.68 -16.60
N PRO A 481 -4.03 10.55 -15.86
CA PRO A 481 -4.44 10.92 -14.51
C PRO A 481 -5.85 11.50 -14.53
N LEU A 482 -6.71 11.04 -13.63
CA LEU A 482 -8.10 11.51 -13.56
C LEU A 482 -8.21 12.81 -12.77
N VAL A 483 -9.05 13.73 -13.24
CA VAL A 483 -9.32 15.00 -12.56
C VAL A 483 -10.60 14.87 -11.74
N VAL A 484 -10.50 14.99 -10.42
CA VAL A 484 -11.65 14.95 -9.52
C VAL A 484 -11.94 16.37 -9.04
N GLY A 485 -13.11 16.91 -9.40
CA GLY A 485 -13.58 18.22 -8.93
C GLY A 485 -14.02 18.13 -7.47
N HIS A 486 -13.18 18.60 -6.56
CA HIS A 486 -13.45 18.63 -5.12
C HIS A 486 -14.65 19.56 -4.86
N ARG A 487 -15.74 19.02 -4.32
CA ARG A 487 -17.00 19.76 -4.08
C ARG A 487 -17.53 20.49 -5.32
N GLY A 488 -17.22 20.00 -6.52
CA GLY A 488 -17.35 20.74 -7.77
C GLY A 488 -16.08 21.51 -8.14
N VAL A 489 -16.14 22.85 -8.12
CA VAL A 489 -15.01 23.74 -8.43
C VAL A 489 -15.05 25.01 -7.57
N PRO A 490 -14.72 24.92 -6.27
CA PRO A 490 -14.84 26.01 -5.29
C PRO A 490 -13.94 27.22 -5.57
N SER A 491 -13.02 27.14 -6.54
CA SER A 491 -12.28 28.31 -7.04
C SER A 491 -13.10 29.23 -7.96
N LEU A 492 -14.28 28.80 -8.43
CA LEU A 492 -15.12 29.53 -9.40
C LEU A 492 -16.62 29.58 -9.03
N GLU A 493 -17.13 28.57 -8.33
CA GLU A 493 -18.52 28.44 -7.86
C GLU A 493 -18.57 28.14 -6.36
N ASP A 494 -19.75 28.23 -5.75
CA ASP A 494 -19.92 27.87 -4.33
C ASP A 494 -19.74 26.35 -4.14
N GLU A 495 -19.03 25.94 -3.08
CA GLU A 495 -18.72 24.52 -2.83
C GLU A 495 -19.98 23.67 -2.63
N ASN A 496 -19.94 22.41 -3.09
CA ASN A 496 -21.02 21.43 -2.93
C ASN A 496 -22.37 21.87 -3.52
N THR A 497 -22.32 22.57 -4.66
CA THR A 497 -23.50 22.99 -5.43
C THR A 497 -23.59 22.31 -6.79
N LEU A 498 -24.83 22.12 -7.30
CA LEU A 498 -25.05 21.55 -8.63
C LEU A 498 -24.38 22.40 -9.73
N GLU A 499 -24.33 23.70 -9.52
CA GLU A 499 -23.69 24.69 -10.40
C GLU A 499 -22.17 24.46 -10.42
N GLY A 500 -21.53 24.34 -9.26
CA GLY A 500 -20.12 23.95 -9.16
C GLY A 500 -19.82 22.58 -9.76
N ALA A 501 -20.70 21.59 -9.56
CA ALA A 501 -20.54 20.26 -10.15
C ALA A 501 -20.63 20.28 -11.68
N LYS A 502 -21.63 20.98 -12.25
CA LYS A 502 -21.77 21.16 -13.71
C LYS A 502 -20.55 21.88 -14.27
N ARG A 503 -20.08 22.94 -13.60
CA ARG A 503 -18.93 23.73 -14.02
C ARG A 503 -17.62 22.94 -14.01
N ALA A 504 -17.41 22.08 -13.00
CA ALA A 504 -16.27 21.16 -12.97
C ALA A 504 -16.30 20.19 -14.18
N VAL A 505 -17.47 19.65 -14.52
CA VAL A 505 -17.66 18.77 -15.68
C VAL A 505 -17.42 19.50 -17.02
N GLU A 506 -17.87 20.75 -17.16
CA GLU A 506 -17.57 21.60 -18.33
C GLU A 506 -16.06 21.86 -18.50
N LEU A 507 -15.34 22.02 -17.39
CA LEU A 507 -13.87 22.17 -17.37
C LEU A 507 -13.15 20.82 -17.62
N GLY A 508 -13.88 19.73 -17.74
CA GLY A 508 -13.37 18.40 -18.07
C GLY A 508 -13.06 17.52 -16.86
N ALA A 509 -13.64 17.74 -15.68
CA ALA A 509 -13.51 16.79 -14.57
C ALA A 509 -14.01 15.39 -14.97
N ASP A 510 -13.26 14.35 -14.58
CA ASP A 510 -13.62 12.93 -14.78
C ASP A 510 -14.60 12.42 -13.72
N ALA A 511 -14.53 13.03 -12.54
CA ALA A 511 -15.42 12.76 -11.42
C ALA A 511 -15.72 14.05 -10.67
N VAL A 512 -16.85 14.10 -9.99
CA VAL A 512 -17.18 15.15 -9.02
C VAL A 512 -17.20 14.52 -7.65
N GLU A 513 -16.45 15.09 -6.72
CA GLU A 513 -16.43 14.68 -5.32
C GLU A 513 -17.55 15.39 -4.55
N ASN A 514 -18.25 14.62 -3.70
CA ASN A 514 -19.46 15.03 -3.00
C ASN A 514 -19.41 14.58 -1.53
N ASP A 515 -19.29 15.52 -0.61
CA ASP A 515 -19.43 15.29 0.83
C ASP A 515 -20.90 15.05 1.18
N ILE A 516 -21.25 13.93 1.85
CA ILE A 516 -22.64 13.65 2.26
C ILE A 516 -22.85 13.51 3.77
N TYR A 517 -23.97 14.10 4.22
CA TYR A 517 -24.61 13.90 5.52
C TYR A 517 -26.05 13.40 5.34
N ILE A 518 -26.67 12.95 6.42
CA ILE A 518 -28.08 12.55 6.44
C ILE A 518 -28.90 13.44 7.38
N THR A 519 -30.02 13.95 6.90
CA THR A 519 -30.98 14.77 7.65
C THR A 519 -31.79 13.93 8.66
N LYS A 520 -32.45 14.61 9.59
CA LYS A 520 -33.31 14.02 10.64
C LYS A 520 -34.43 13.13 10.09
N ASP A 521 -34.98 13.51 8.93
CA ASP A 521 -36.00 12.77 8.16
C ASP A 521 -35.41 11.78 7.13
N ASN A 522 -34.09 11.52 7.21
CA ASN A 522 -33.34 10.48 6.50
C ASN A 522 -33.07 10.73 5.01
N HIS A 523 -32.98 11.98 4.56
CA HIS A 523 -32.54 12.34 3.20
C HIS A 523 -31.03 12.66 3.15
N LEU A 524 -30.34 12.18 2.11
CA LEU A 524 -28.94 12.52 1.87
C LEU A 524 -28.80 13.93 1.29
N VAL A 525 -28.02 14.76 1.95
CA VAL A 525 -27.73 16.15 1.56
C VAL A 525 -26.22 16.35 1.41
N ILE A 526 -25.83 17.20 0.46
CA ILE A 526 -24.43 17.39 0.11
C ILE A 526 -23.89 18.63 0.83
N MET A 527 -22.94 18.44 1.74
CA MET A 527 -22.26 19.50 2.49
C MET A 527 -21.01 18.96 3.18
N HIS A 528 -19.95 19.77 3.25
CA HIS A 528 -18.67 19.34 3.85
C HIS A 528 -18.68 19.28 5.38
N ASP A 529 -19.24 20.29 6.03
CA ASP A 529 -19.21 20.42 7.48
C ASP A 529 -20.47 19.82 8.09
N ALA A 530 -20.39 19.32 9.33
CA ALA A 530 -21.56 18.84 10.07
C ALA A 530 -22.58 19.95 10.36
N THR A 531 -22.16 21.22 10.29
CA THR A 531 -22.97 22.41 10.53
C THR A 531 -23.10 23.27 9.29
N VAL A 532 -24.28 23.87 9.09
CA VAL A 532 -24.56 24.69 7.89
C VAL A 532 -23.96 26.11 7.93
N ASP A 533 -23.42 26.52 9.09
CA ASP A 533 -23.00 27.88 9.45
C ASP A 533 -21.96 28.53 8.51
N ARG A 534 -20.97 27.77 8.01
CA ARG A 534 -19.84 28.35 7.24
C ARG A 534 -20.23 28.72 5.82
N THR A 535 -21.04 27.88 5.18
CA THR A 535 -21.31 27.94 3.73
C THR A 535 -22.70 28.46 3.41
N THR A 536 -23.62 28.51 4.38
CA THR A 536 -25.01 28.94 4.17
C THR A 536 -25.43 30.08 5.09
N ASN A 537 -26.55 30.71 4.78
CA ASN A 537 -27.20 31.75 5.59
C ASN A 537 -27.88 31.24 6.89
N GLY A 538 -27.88 29.92 7.16
CA GLY A 538 -28.46 29.32 8.37
C GLY A 538 -27.42 29.02 9.45
N LYS A 539 -27.87 28.30 10.50
CA LYS A 539 -27.02 27.75 11.56
C LYS A 539 -27.55 26.41 12.07
N GLY A 540 -26.67 25.58 12.61
CA GLY A 540 -27.02 24.32 13.28
C GLY A 540 -26.51 23.07 12.56
N LEU A 541 -26.67 21.92 13.22
CA LEU A 541 -26.23 20.61 12.73
C LEU A 541 -27.19 20.07 11.65
N ILE A 542 -26.63 19.56 10.55
CA ILE A 542 -27.42 18.99 9.44
C ILE A 542 -28.29 17.82 9.90
N GLU A 543 -27.76 16.95 10.77
CA GLU A 543 -28.47 15.74 11.22
C GLU A 543 -29.65 16.06 12.17
N ASP A 544 -29.72 17.29 12.71
CA ASP A 544 -30.87 17.79 13.48
C ASP A 544 -31.97 18.44 12.62
N MET A 545 -31.64 18.81 11.37
CA MET A 545 -32.55 19.48 10.43
C MET A 545 -33.31 18.47 9.57
N THR A 546 -34.55 18.81 9.22
CA THR A 546 -35.31 18.14 8.14
C THR A 546 -34.85 18.60 6.76
N LEU A 547 -35.11 17.81 5.72
CA LEU A 547 -34.85 18.23 4.34
C LEU A 547 -35.59 19.54 3.98
N ALA A 548 -36.80 19.73 4.52
CA ALA A 548 -37.58 20.95 4.28
C ALA A 548 -36.87 22.22 4.80
N GLU A 549 -36.23 22.12 5.97
CA GLU A 549 -35.42 23.19 6.56
C GLU A 549 -34.11 23.40 5.80
N VAL A 550 -33.39 22.32 5.46
CA VAL A 550 -32.17 22.38 4.63
C VAL A 550 -32.44 23.05 3.28
N LYS A 551 -33.62 22.83 2.67
CA LYS A 551 -33.99 23.44 1.39
C LYS A 551 -34.33 24.95 1.46
N GLN A 552 -34.50 25.51 2.66
CA GLN A 552 -34.59 26.98 2.82
C GLN A 552 -33.22 27.65 2.81
N LEU A 553 -32.14 26.90 3.08
CA LEU A 553 -30.79 27.42 3.14
C LEU A 553 -30.29 27.88 1.78
N LYS A 554 -29.53 28.97 1.79
CA LYS A 554 -28.88 29.58 0.63
C LYS A 554 -27.39 29.71 0.87
N THR A 555 -26.57 29.40 -0.13
CA THR A 555 -25.12 29.56 -0.03
C THR A 555 -24.73 31.03 0.14
N GLN A 556 -23.68 31.30 0.91
CA GLN A 556 -23.29 32.65 1.34
C GLN A 556 -22.88 33.58 0.19
N VAL A 557 -22.34 33.05 -0.92
CA VAL A 557 -21.71 33.88 -1.97
C VAL A 557 -22.63 34.06 -3.18
N LYS A 558 -23.19 32.97 -3.74
CA LYS A 558 -24.06 33.02 -4.93
C LYS A 558 -25.54 32.70 -4.66
N GLY A 559 -25.91 32.37 -3.43
CA GLY A 559 -27.32 32.15 -3.06
C GLY A 559 -27.96 30.90 -3.67
N TYR A 560 -27.18 29.88 -3.99
CA TYR A 560 -27.68 28.60 -4.49
C TYR A 560 -28.33 27.78 -3.35
N ALA A 561 -29.19 26.82 -3.68
CA ALA A 561 -29.80 25.94 -2.68
C ALA A 561 -28.87 24.77 -2.34
N VAL A 562 -28.92 24.29 -1.09
CA VAL A 562 -28.21 23.06 -0.69
C VAL A 562 -28.81 21.85 -1.46
N PRO A 563 -28.00 21.06 -2.18
CA PRO A 563 -28.51 19.96 -2.99
C PRO A 563 -28.59 18.63 -2.22
N THR A 564 -29.43 17.72 -2.72
CA THR A 564 -29.48 16.31 -2.28
C THR A 564 -28.65 15.42 -3.20
N MET A 565 -28.28 14.23 -2.72
CA MET A 565 -27.58 13.25 -3.55
C MET A 565 -28.45 12.79 -4.74
N ALA A 566 -29.75 12.56 -4.50
CA ALA A 566 -30.75 12.32 -5.52
C ALA A 566 -30.80 13.40 -6.63
N GLU A 567 -30.60 14.68 -6.33
CA GLU A 567 -30.54 15.75 -7.35
C GLU A 567 -29.27 15.66 -8.20
N TYR A 568 -28.13 15.30 -7.60
CA TYR A 568 -26.89 15.02 -8.34
C TYR A 568 -27.04 13.81 -9.27
N PHE A 569 -27.62 12.71 -8.77
CA PHE A 569 -27.90 11.54 -9.61
C PHE A 569 -28.83 11.90 -10.78
N LYS A 570 -29.91 12.67 -10.55
CA LYS A 570 -30.78 13.18 -11.63
C LYS A 570 -30.01 14.01 -12.67
N ALA A 571 -29.09 14.88 -12.23
CA ALA A 571 -28.33 15.76 -13.11
C ALA A 571 -27.30 15.00 -13.98
N PHE A 572 -26.63 13.97 -13.42
CA PHE A 572 -25.47 13.35 -14.07
C PHE A 572 -25.68 11.92 -14.61
N LYS A 573 -26.81 11.24 -14.33
CA LYS A 573 -27.04 9.85 -14.77
C LYS A 573 -26.99 9.58 -16.28
N ASN A 574 -27.25 10.61 -17.09
CA ASN A 574 -27.17 10.52 -18.54
C ASN A 574 -25.75 10.86 -19.07
N ASN A 575 -24.90 11.50 -18.26
CA ASN A 575 -23.52 11.78 -18.60
C ASN A 575 -22.59 10.64 -18.18
N LYS A 576 -22.59 9.57 -18.99
CA LYS A 576 -21.85 8.33 -18.74
C LYS A 576 -20.31 8.46 -18.67
N LYS A 577 -19.76 9.66 -18.86
CA LYS A 577 -18.33 9.97 -18.64
C LYS A 577 -17.98 10.30 -17.19
N ILE A 578 -18.95 10.65 -16.34
CA ILE A 578 -18.73 11.19 -14.99
C ILE A 578 -18.99 10.13 -13.93
N VAL A 579 -18.16 10.12 -12.89
CA VAL A 579 -18.33 9.34 -11.66
C VAL A 579 -18.58 10.27 -10.46
N HIS A 580 -19.46 9.85 -9.56
CA HIS A 580 -19.63 10.46 -8.24
C HIS A 580 -18.59 9.85 -7.29
N PHE A 581 -17.78 10.70 -6.68
CA PHE A 581 -16.72 10.34 -5.73
C PHE A 581 -17.22 10.72 -4.32
N ILE A 582 -18.02 9.85 -3.71
CA ILE A 582 -18.92 10.22 -2.59
C ILE A 582 -18.21 10.05 -1.25
N GLU A 583 -17.98 11.14 -0.50
CA GLU A 583 -17.40 11.09 0.85
C GLU A 583 -18.48 10.96 1.93
N LEU A 584 -18.40 9.89 2.74
CA LEU A 584 -19.25 9.72 3.91
C LEU A 584 -18.60 10.41 5.11
N LYS A 585 -19.20 11.53 5.55
CA LYS A 585 -18.62 12.46 6.54
C LYS A 585 -18.91 12.13 8.00
N SER A 586 -20.03 11.48 8.30
CA SER A 586 -20.42 11.13 9.67
C SER A 586 -20.45 9.61 9.86
N GLY A 587 -20.30 9.18 11.12
CA GLY A 587 -20.48 7.78 11.53
C GLY A 587 -21.95 7.33 11.59
N ASN A 588 -22.90 8.12 11.07
CA ASN A 588 -24.32 7.79 11.11
C ASN A 588 -24.62 6.54 10.27
N GLU A 589 -25.05 5.48 10.95
CA GLU A 589 -25.22 4.15 10.37
C GLU A 589 -26.22 4.10 9.20
N LYS A 590 -27.14 5.07 9.14
CA LYS A 590 -28.21 5.16 8.14
C LYS A 590 -27.73 5.60 6.76
N ILE A 591 -26.55 6.25 6.66
CA ILE A 591 -26.05 6.80 5.39
C ILE A 591 -25.87 5.69 4.34
N VAL A 592 -25.21 4.58 4.69
CA VAL A 592 -24.91 3.52 3.72
C VAL A 592 -26.18 2.81 3.20
N PRO A 593 -27.16 2.40 4.05
CA PRO A 593 -28.46 1.89 3.57
C PRO A 593 -29.23 2.89 2.68
N GLN A 594 -29.28 4.17 3.05
CA GLN A 594 -29.99 5.18 2.27
C GLN A 594 -29.28 5.46 0.92
N LEU A 595 -27.94 5.48 0.91
CA LEU A 595 -27.15 5.63 -0.31
C LEU A 595 -27.40 4.46 -1.26
N LYS A 596 -27.45 3.21 -0.76
CA LYS A 596 -27.83 2.04 -1.56
C LYS A 596 -29.19 2.22 -2.24
N LYS A 597 -30.20 2.60 -1.45
CA LYS A 597 -31.56 2.84 -1.95
C LYS A 597 -31.58 3.90 -3.05
N GLU A 598 -30.90 5.03 -2.87
CA GLU A 598 -30.85 6.08 -3.89
C GLU A 598 -30.09 5.62 -5.15
N ILE A 599 -29.00 4.84 -5.01
CA ILE A 599 -28.27 4.31 -6.16
C ILE A 599 -29.15 3.39 -7.02
N GLU A 600 -29.93 2.53 -6.36
CA GLU A 600 -30.90 1.62 -7.00
C GLU A 600 -32.08 2.38 -7.63
N GLU A 601 -32.65 3.35 -6.92
CA GLU A 601 -33.76 4.21 -7.37
C GLU A 601 -33.41 5.01 -8.63
N TYR A 602 -32.19 5.55 -8.71
CA TYR A 602 -31.77 6.41 -9.82
C TYR A 602 -31.13 5.67 -11.00
N GLY A 603 -30.76 4.39 -10.83
CA GLY A 603 -30.10 3.60 -11.88
C GLY A 603 -28.70 4.09 -12.20
N ILE A 604 -27.92 4.40 -11.15
CA ILE A 604 -26.61 5.09 -11.24
C ILE A 604 -25.42 4.19 -10.85
N GLN A 605 -25.65 2.88 -10.78
CA GLN A 605 -24.69 1.86 -10.36
C GLN A 605 -23.34 1.93 -11.09
N ASP A 606 -23.35 2.34 -12.36
CA ASP A 606 -22.18 2.45 -13.23
C ASP A 606 -21.36 3.73 -13.04
N GLN A 607 -21.77 4.62 -12.13
CA GLN A 607 -21.18 5.95 -11.92
C GLN A 607 -20.89 6.28 -10.45
N VAL A 608 -20.81 5.30 -9.54
CA VAL A 608 -20.56 5.56 -8.11
C VAL A 608 -19.32 4.84 -7.60
N VAL A 609 -18.52 5.58 -6.82
CA VAL A 609 -17.51 5.06 -5.91
C VAL A 609 -17.55 5.87 -4.60
N THR A 610 -17.09 5.28 -3.51
CA THR A 610 -17.22 5.89 -2.17
C THR A 610 -15.87 6.06 -1.49
N ILE A 611 -15.79 7.02 -0.57
CA ILE A 611 -14.60 7.32 0.23
C ILE A 611 -15.02 7.70 1.66
N SER A 612 -14.16 7.47 2.65
CA SER A 612 -14.37 7.99 4.01
C SER A 612 -13.06 7.97 4.82
N PHE A 613 -12.97 8.84 5.82
CA PHE A 613 -11.98 8.73 6.91
C PHE A 613 -12.42 7.73 7.99
N ASP A 614 -13.73 7.47 8.11
CA ASP A 614 -14.30 6.57 9.10
C ASP A 614 -14.19 5.11 8.63
N THR A 615 -13.33 4.35 9.33
CA THR A 615 -13.08 2.94 9.03
C THR A 615 -14.29 2.04 9.35
N ALA A 616 -15.19 2.46 10.24
CA ALA A 616 -16.46 1.78 10.47
C ALA A 616 -17.42 1.98 9.29
N GLN A 617 -17.48 3.17 8.68
CA GLN A 617 -18.24 3.39 7.45
C GLN A 617 -17.64 2.64 6.27
N ILE A 618 -16.32 2.52 6.16
CA ILE A 618 -15.68 1.66 5.14
C ILE A 618 -16.13 0.20 5.31
N LYS A 619 -16.06 -0.36 6.52
CA LYS A 619 -16.57 -1.72 6.80
C LYS A 619 -18.07 -1.86 6.48
N ARG A 620 -18.88 -0.87 6.82
CA ARG A 620 -20.32 -0.85 6.50
C ARG A 620 -20.59 -0.82 5.01
N MET A 621 -19.82 -0.04 4.24
CA MET A 621 -19.88 -0.04 2.77
C MET A 621 -19.47 -1.39 2.18
N LYS A 622 -18.40 -2.03 2.68
CA LYS A 622 -18.02 -3.40 2.23
C LYS A 622 -19.10 -4.45 2.49
N ASN A 623 -19.96 -4.26 3.49
CA ASN A 623 -21.03 -5.21 3.80
C ASN A 623 -22.35 -4.91 3.06
N ILE A 624 -22.71 -3.64 2.87
CA ILE A 624 -24.03 -3.23 2.34
C ILE A 624 -23.96 -2.87 0.84
N LEU A 625 -22.81 -2.35 0.40
CA LEU A 625 -22.46 -1.95 -0.96
C LEU A 625 -21.24 -2.76 -1.49
N PRO A 626 -21.21 -4.11 -1.38
CA PRO A 626 -20.03 -4.92 -1.71
C PRO A 626 -19.65 -4.87 -3.20
N GLU A 627 -20.53 -4.38 -4.07
CA GLU A 627 -20.27 -4.16 -5.51
C GLU A 627 -19.42 -2.91 -5.82
N TYR A 628 -19.27 -1.98 -4.87
CA TYR A 628 -18.72 -0.65 -5.14
C TYR A 628 -17.31 -0.46 -4.59
N SER A 629 -16.50 0.30 -5.32
CA SER A 629 -15.14 0.62 -4.90
C SER A 629 -15.14 1.66 -3.78
N THR A 630 -14.28 1.40 -2.78
CA THR A 630 -14.12 2.25 -1.59
C THR A 630 -12.67 2.73 -1.49
N GLY A 631 -12.46 4.01 -1.17
CA GLY A 631 -11.15 4.58 -0.85
C GLY A 631 -11.02 4.96 0.63
N PHE A 632 -9.86 4.69 1.22
CA PHE A 632 -9.53 5.10 2.58
C PHE A 632 -8.90 6.49 2.57
N LEU A 633 -9.59 7.47 3.14
CA LEU A 633 -9.09 8.83 3.30
C LEU A 633 -8.20 8.94 4.54
N THR A 634 -7.08 9.65 4.40
CA THR A 634 -6.16 9.88 5.50
C THR A 634 -5.37 11.18 5.32
N GLY A 635 -5.04 11.86 6.43
CA GLY A 635 -4.08 12.97 6.41
C GLY A 635 -2.62 12.50 6.24
N ASN A 636 -2.35 11.21 6.42
CA ASN A 636 -1.01 10.66 6.58
C ASN A 636 -0.52 9.93 5.32
N VAL A 637 0.68 10.26 4.87
CA VAL A 637 1.47 9.47 3.91
C VAL A 637 2.64 8.85 4.69
N PRO A 638 2.87 7.53 4.62
CA PRO A 638 4.08 6.93 5.20
C PRO A 638 5.34 7.58 4.62
N LYS A 639 6.23 7.99 5.51
CA LYS A 639 7.48 8.68 5.16
C LYS A 639 8.58 8.21 6.12
N THR A 640 9.36 7.25 5.68
CA THR A 640 10.51 6.69 6.41
C THR A 640 11.81 7.01 5.66
N ASP A 641 12.91 6.44 6.12
CA ASP A 641 14.21 6.46 5.45
C ASP A 641 14.25 5.61 4.16
N ASN A 642 13.22 4.79 3.91
CA ASN A 642 13.21 3.82 2.82
C ASN A 642 11.79 3.66 2.25
N VAL A 643 11.61 4.04 0.98
CA VAL A 643 10.32 3.98 0.27
C VAL A 643 9.69 2.57 0.26
N LEU A 644 10.48 1.50 0.37
CA LEU A 644 9.96 0.13 0.45
C LEU A 644 9.35 -0.20 1.82
N LYS A 645 9.82 0.44 2.91
CA LYS A 645 9.13 0.40 4.21
C LYS A 645 7.80 1.16 4.14
N ASP A 646 7.78 2.28 3.44
CA ASP A 646 6.56 3.06 3.21
C ASP A 646 5.52 2.28 2.38
N VAL A 647 5.96 1.59 1.32
CA VAL A 647 5.10 0.66 0.56
C VAL A 647 4.56 -0.46 1.46
N LYS A 648 5.35 -1.04 2.37
CA LYS A 648 4.85 -2.07 3.30
C LYS A 648 3.77 -1.53 4.25
N LYS A 649 3.95 -0.31 4.77
CA LYS A 649 2.93 0.38 5.57
C LYS A 649 1.65 0.67 4.77
N LEU A 650 1.77 1.06 3.50
CA LEU A 650 0.61 1.21 2.60
C LEU A 650 -0.13 -0.10 2.37
N MET A 651 0.58 -1.23 2.22
CA MET A 651 -0.04 -2.54 2.03
C MET A 651 -0.91 -2.92 3.23
N GLY A 652 -0.40 -2.79 4.46
CA GLY A 652 -1.18 -3.06 5.67
C GLY A 652 -2.51 -2.30 5.71
N VAL A 653 -2.47 -0.99 5.45
CA VAL A 653 -3.67 -0.14 5.43
C VAL A 653 -4.62 -0.51 4.28
N THR A 654 -4.11 -0.61 3.05
CA THR A 654 -4.98 -0.82 1.86
C THR A 654 -5.58 -2.21 1.78
N GLN A 655 -4.87 -3.24 2.28
CA GLN A 655 -5.40 -4.61 2.30
C GLN A 655 -6.46 -4.79 3.39
N SER A 656 -6.24 -4.32 4.63
CA SER A 656 -7.22 -4.46 5.72
C SER A 656 -8.61 -3.88 5.42
N TYR A 657 -8.72 -2.99 4.44
CA TYR A 657 -9.97 -2.37 4.01
C TYR A 657 -10.39 -2.72 2.57
N ALA A 658 -9.61 -3.53 1.85
CA ALA A 658 -9.78 -3.78 0.42
C ALA A 658 -10.07 -2.49 -0.38
N SER A 659 -9.26 -1.45 -0.13
CA SER A 659 -9.53 -0.07 -0.52
C SER A 659 -8.42 0.54 -1.38
N THR A 660 -8.72 1.66 -2.03
CA THR A 660 -7.70 2.55 -2.58
C THR A 660 -7.13 3.47 -1.50
N PHE A 661 -6.00 4.13 -1.79
CA PHE A 661 -5.31 5.02 -0.84
C PHE A 661 -5.52 6.49 -1.22
N ASN A 662 -6.17 7.26 -0.34
CA ASN A 662 -6.63 8.62 -0.65
C ASN A 662 -6.02 9.63 0.35
N PRO A 663 -4.71 9.92 0.27
CA PRO A 663 -4.02 10.71 1.29
C PRO A 663 -4.12 12.22 1.06
N SER A 664 -3.72 13.00 2.06
CA SER A 664 -3.30 14.39 1.82
C SER A 664 -2.09 14.43 0.86
N PHE A 665 -2.14 15.29 -0.16
CA PHE A 665 -1.09 15.35 -1.18
C PHE A 665 0.28 15.84 -0.65
N GLY A 666 0.31 16.56 0.47
CA GLY A 666 1.46 17.37 0.88
C GLY A 666 2.77 16.60 1.11
N ASN A 667 2.67 15.35 1.59
CA ASN A 667 3.84 14.48 1.80
C ASN A 667 4.03 13.43 0.68
N LEU A 668 3.15 13.39 -0.33
CA LEU A 668 3.23 12.40 -1.40
C LEU A 668 4.42 12.68 -2.33
N GLN A 669 5.18 11.62 -2.64
CA GLN A 669 6.35 11.67 -3.51
C GLN A 669 6.19 10.73 -4.71
N PRO A 670 6.62 11.14 -5.93
CA PRO A 670 6.59 10.27 -7.11
C PRO A 670 7.27 8.90 -6.91
N SER A 671 8.35 8.83 -6.13
CA SER A 671 9.03 7.57 -5.81
C SER A 671 8.14 6.54 -5.11
N LEU A 672 7.19 7.00 -4.28
CA LEU A 672 6.23 6.11 -3.61
C LEU A 672 5.18 5.56 -4.60
N LEU A 673 4.78 6.36 -5.59
CA LEU A 673 3.92 5.90 -6.69
C LEU A 673 4.62 4.80 -7.50
N GLU A 674 5.88 5.05 -7.88
CA GLU A 674 6.70 4.11 -8.67
C GLU A 674 6.93 2.78 -7.94
N ALA A 675 7.25 2.82 -6.65
CA ALA A 675 7.48 1.60 -5.86
C ALA A 675 6.19 0.82 -5.55
N ALA A 676 5.05 1.52 -5.39
CA ALA A 676 3.77 0.91 -5.06
C ALA A 676 3.01 0.31 -6.27
N LYS A 677 3.29 0.78 -7.51
CA LYS A 677 2.60 0.32 -8.74
C LYS A 677 2.61 -1.19 -8.91
N HIS A 678 3.70 -1.84 -8.51
CA HIS A 678 3.91 -3.29 -8.59
C HIS A 678 3.07 -4.11 -7.61
N ARG A 679 2.35 -3.47 -6.69
CA ARG A 679 1.35 -4.09 -5.79
C ARG A 679 -0.08 -3.73 -6.16
N GLY A 680 -0.28 -3.04 -7.29
CA GLY A 680 -1.60 -2.60 -7.75
C GLY A 680 -2.27 -1.58 -6.84
N ILE A 681 -1.52 -0.88 -5.98
CA ILE A 681 -2.00 0.21 -5.15
C ILE A 681 -2.21 1.45 -6.02
N THR A 682 -3.33 2.15 -5.84
CA THR A 682 -3.65 3.40 -6.55
C THR A 682 -3.86 4.55 -5.57
N PHE A 683 -3.47 5.75 -6.02
CA PHE A 683 -3.41 6.96 -5.20
C PHE A 683 -4.40 8.01 -5.68
N TRP A 684 -5.24 8.49 -4.76
CA TRP A 684 -6.28 9.48 -5.02
C TRP A 684 -6.19 10.67 -4.05
N PRO A 685 -5.06 11.41 -4.06
CA PRO A 685 -4.81 12.47 -3.10
C PRO A 685 -5.69 13.72 -3.23
N TRP A 686 -5.89 14.37 -2.09
CA TRP A 686 -6.63 15.61 -1.89
C TRP A 686 -5.81 16.62 -1.07
N THR A 687 -6.09 17.92 -1.06
CA THR A 687 -6.76 18.69 -2.11
C THR A 687 -5.70 19.56 -2.78
N TYR A 688 -5.42 19.36 -4.07
CA TYR A 688 -4.49 20.23 -4.79
C TYR A 688 -5.08 21.63 -4.93
N ARG A 689 -4.33 22.62 -4.47
CA ARG A 689 -4.64 24.05 -4.60
C ARG A 689 -3.53 24.84 -5.30
N ASP A 690 -2.33 24.27 -5.37
CA ASP A 690 -1.20 24.80 -6.11
C ASP A 690 -1.00 24.06 -7.45
N ALA A 691 -0.75 24.83 -8.50
CA ALA A 691 -0.55 24.27 -9.84
C ALA A 691 0.76 23.46 -9.94
N ASP A 692 1.79 23.77 -9.14
CA ASP A 692 3.09 23.09 -9.20
C ASP A 692 3.00 21.63 -8.74
N SER A 693 2.48 21.37 -7.55
CA SER A 693 2.27 20.00 -7.05
C SER A 693 1.27 19.22 -7.90
N PHE A 694 0.25 19.89 -8.45
CA PHE A 694 -0.67 19.27 -9.42
C PHE A 694 0.08 18.80 -10.67
N LYS A 695 0.85 19.68 -11.32
CA LYS A 695 1.68 19.35 -12.49
C LYS A 695 2.70 18.24 -12.19
N ARG A 696 3.40 18.34 -11.06
CA ARG A 696 4.40 17.35 -10.60
C ARG A 696 3.82 15.95 -10.50
N HIS A 697 2.64 15.79 -9.89
CA HIS A 697 2.00 14.48 -9.76
C HIS A 697 1.32 14.03 -11.05
N TYR A 698 0.80 14.95 -11.87
CA TYR A 698 0.24 14.62 -13.18
C TYR A 698 1.29 14.04 -14.12
N VAL A 699 2.47 14.67 -14.27
CA VAL A 699 3.56 14.12 -15.11
C VAL A 699 4.16 12.84 -14.51
N ALA A 700 4.08 12.66 -13.18
CA ALA A 700 4.43 11.42 -12.50
C ALA A 700 3.37 10.30 -12.64
N GLY A 701 2.34 10.47 -13.47
CA GLY A 701 1.42 9.37 -13.84
C GLY A 701 0.50 8.89 -12.71
N ILE A 702 0.18 9.76 -11.76
CA ILE A 702 -0.75 9.47 -10.65
C ILE A 702 -2.14 9.04 -11.15
N ASN A 703 -2.89 8.28 -10.35
CA ASN A 703 -4.19 7.74 -10.76
C ASN A 703 -5.29 8.80 -10.81
N GLY A 704 -5.40 9.63 -9.76
CA GLY A 704 -6.34 10.75 -9.72
C GLY A 704 -5.88 11.90 -8.85
N LEU A 705 -6.40 13.10 -9.12
CA LEU A 705 -6.05 14.35 -8.46
C LEU A 705 -7.33 15.06 -8.02
N THR A 706 -7.60 15.13 -6.72
CA THR A 706 -8.74 15.88 -6.16
C THR A 706 -8.34 17.34 -5.97
N THR A 707 -9.02 18.26 -6.65
CA THR A 707 -8.60 19.67 -6.78
C THR A 707 -9.78 20.65 -6.71
N ASP A 708 -9.53 21.81 -6.12
CA ASP A 708 -10.44 22.97 -6.13
C ASP A 708 -10.47 23.69 -7.50
N TYR A 709 -9.55 23.32 -8.39
CA TYR A 709 -9.20 24.00 -9.64
C TYR A 709 -9.21 23.04 -10.84
N SER A 710 -10.38 22.50 -11.21
CA SER A 710 -10.51 21.59 -12.38
C SER A 710 -9.95 22.20 -13.67
N GLN A 711 -9.97 23.54 -13.78
CA GLN A 711 -9.41 24.31 -14.89
C GLN A 711 -7.89 24.13 -15.10
N PHE A 712 -7.14 23.67 -14.08
CA PHE A 712 -5.70 23.40 -14.24
C PHE A 712 -5.39 22.40 -15.35
N ALA A 713 -6.28 21.44 -15.59
CA ALA A 713 -6.07 20.38 -16.58
C ALA A 713 -6.87 20.55 -17.87
N SER A 714 -7.76 21.55 -18.00
CA SER A 714 -8.74 21.62 -19.10
C SER A 714 -8.12 21.51 -20.50
N ASP A 715 -6.98 22.16 -20.72
CA ASP A 715 -6.27 22.16 -22.01
C ASP A 715 -5.17 21.08 -22.10
N TYR A 716 -4.98 20.26 -21.06
CA TYR A 716 -4.00 19.16 -21.08
C TYR A 716 -4.39 18.12 -22.13
N VAL A 717 -3.38 17.56 -22.79
CA VAL A 717 -3.53 16.60 -23.89
C VAL A 717 -3.70 15.18 -23.35
N VAL A 718 -4.77 14.49 -23.73
CA VAL A 718 -5.20 13.23 -23.07
C VAL A 718 -5.40 12.07 -24.03
N ASP A 719 -5.58 12.35 -25.32
CA ASP A 719 -5.72 11.34 -26.36
C ASP A 719 -5.16 11.85 -27.69
N LEU A 720 -4.71 10.90 -28.52
CA LEU A 720 -4.23 11.13 -29.88
C LEU A 720 -4.89 10.11 -30.82
N LYS A 721 -5.41 10.58 -31.95
CA LYS A 721 -6.00 9.73 -32.99
C LYS A 721 -5.33 9.97 -34.33
N THR A 722 -4.87 8.90 -34.96
CA THR A 722 -4.25 8.90 -36.29
C THR A 722 -4.77 7.70 -37.08
N ALA A 723 -4.47 7.64 -38.38
CA ALA A 723 -4.83 6.50 -39.21
C ALA A 723 -4.02 5.25 -38.78
N THR A 724 -4.67 4.10 -38.67
CA THR A 724 -4.00 2.83 -38.29
C THR A 724 -3.16 2.23 -39.42
N THR A 725 -3.29 2.76 -40.64
CA THR A 725 -2.51 2.38 -41.81
C THR A 725 -1.97 3.63 -42.53
N ALA A 726 -0.76 3.51 -43.09
CA ALA A 726 -0.15 4.51 -43.95
C ALA A 726 0.63 3.85 -45.10
N GLN A 727 0.87 4.60 -46.18
CA GLN A 727 1.69 4.17 -47.31
C GLN A 727 2.75 5.22 -47.62
N VAL A 728 3.92 4.78 -48.04
CA VAL A 728 5.06 5.64 -48.43
C VAL A 728 5.95 4.90 -49.43
N LYS A 729 6.64 5.61 -50.31
CA LYS A 729 7.65 5.00 -51.20
C LYS A 729 9.01 4.89 -50.51
N VAL A 730 9.88 4.02 -51.00
CA VAL A 730 11.30 4.05 -50.62
C VAL A 730 11.90 5.43 -50.90
N GLY A 731 12.58 6.00 -49.91
CA GLY A 731 13.17 7.35 -49.96
C GLY A 731 12.24 8.50 -49.56
N ASP A 732 10.93 8.36 -49.72
CA ASP A 732 9.96 9.41 -49.37
C ASP A 732 9.84 9.63 -47.85
N HIS A 733 9.37 10.81 -47.47
CA HIS A 733 9.13 11.19 -46.08
C HIS A 733 7.67 10.93 -45.67
N LEU A 734 7.46 10.22 -44.57
CA LEU A 734 6.15 10.03 -43.95
C LEU A 734 6.01 10.88 -42.68
N ASN A 735 4.92 11.65 -42.63
CA ASN A 735 4.41 12.35 -41.46
C ASN A 735 3.19 11.61 -40.91
N PHE A 736 2.84 11.86 -39.64
CA PHE A 736 1.64 11.30 -39.01
C PHE A 736 0.69 12.43 -38.56
N PRO A 737 -0.19 12.92 -39.45
CA PRO A 737 -1.29 13.77 -39.07
C PRO A 737 -2.11 13.10 -37.97
N THR A 738 -2.38 13.85 -36.91
CA THR A 738 -2.95 13.33 -35.66
C THR A 738 -3.93 14.35 -35.09
N THR A 739 -5.12 13.89 -34.75
CA THR A 739 -6.09 14.65 -33.98
C THR A 739 -5.75 14.52 -32.49
N LEU A 740 -5.30 15.62 -31.91
CA LEU A 740 -5.05 15.80 -30.48
C LEU A 740 -6.37 16.13 -29.78
N ILE A 741 -6.63 15.52 -28.63
CA ILE A 741 -7.80 15.77 -27.78
C ILE A 741 -7.36 16.24 -26.40
N THR A 742 -7.97 17.32 -25.90
CA THR A 742 -7.73 17.87 -24.56
C THR A 742 -8.70 17.32 -23.50
N GLN A 743 -8.43 17.53 -22.22
CA GLN A 743 -9.27 17.10 -21.09
C GLN A 743 -10.72 17.63 -21.19
N ASN A 744 -10.90 18.91 -21.56
CA ASN A 744 -12.21 19.53 -21.82
C ASN A 744 -12.84 19.12 -23.17
N GLY A 745 -12.18 18.26 -23.95
CA GLY A 745 -12.70 17.69 -25.19
C GLY A 745 -12.49 18.52 -26.46
N GLN A 746 -11.75 19.64 -26.41
CA GLN A 746 -11.34 20.33 -27.63
C GLN A 746 -10.46 19.41 -28.50
N GLN A 747 -10.53 19.61 -29.82
CA GLN A 747 -9.75 18.85 -30.79
C GLN A 747 -8.93 19.79 -31.68
N ARG A 748 -7.68 19.42 -31.95
CA ARG A 748 -6.76 20.17 -32.83
C ARG A 748 -5.98 19.22 -33.71
N GLN A 749 -5.77 19.58 -34.98
CA GLN A 749 -4.90 18.80 -35.87
C GLN A 749 -3.43 19.20 -35.62
N VAL A 750 -2.59 18.20 -35.41
CA VAL A 750 -1.15 18.33 -35.24
C VAL A 750 -0.45 17.23 -36.04
N ASN A 751 0.87 17.34 -36.22
CA ASN A 751 1.68 16.18 -36.60
C ASN A 751 2.28 15.55 -35.35
N ALA A 752 2.43 14.23 -35.34
CA ALA A 752 3.23 13.54 -34.32
C ALA A 752 4.66 14.09 -34.31
N ASN A 753 5.24 14.26 -33.13
CA ASN A 753 6.60 14.77 -32.92
C ASN A 753 7.48 13.81 -32.11
N GLN A 754 6.97 12.63 -31.76
CA GLN A 754 7.66 11.50 -31.14
C GLN A 754 7.27 10.21 -31.89
N LEU A 755 8.16 9.24 -31.96
CA LEU A 755 7.94 7.97 -32.67
C LEU A 755 8.66 6.82 -31.97
N ILE A 756 7.95 5.72 -31.69
CA ILE A 756 8.55 4.43 -31.31
C ILE A 756 8.52 3.50 -32.52
N VAL A 757 9.68 2.98 -32.94
CA VAL A 757 9.75 2.03 -34.06
C VAL A 757 9.65 0.60 -33.51
N LEU A 758 8.62 -0.14 -33.91
CA LEU A 758 8.35 -1.50 -33.45
C LEU A 758 8.92 -2.57 -34.40
N SER A 759 9.11 -2.25 -35.68
CA SER A 759 9.85 -3.10 -36.61
C SER A 759 10.72 -2.28 -37.57
N THR A 760 11.93 -2.78 -37.84
CA THR A 760 13.06 -1.99 -38.35
C THR A 760 13.53 -2.45 -39.73
N GLN A 761 12.64 -2.72 -40.69
CA GLN A 761 13.05 -2.89 -42.09
C GLN A 761 13.49 -1.54 -42.68
N GLN A 762 14.75 -1.21 -42.37
CA GLN A 762 15.54 -0.08 -42.83
C GLN A 762 14.87 1.31 -42.68
N ALA A 763 14.10 1.48 -41.61
CA ALA A 763 13.55 2.77 -41.20
C ALA A 763 14.67 3.71 -40.71
N GLN A 764 14.66 4.96 -41.15
CA GLN A 764 15.47 6.04 -40.59
C GLN A 764 14.57 7.13 -40.02
N HIS A 765 14.74 7.41 -38.73
CA HIS A 765 14.07 8.48 -38.01
C HIS A 765 14.85 9.79 -38.13
N ARG A 766 14.16 10.90 -38.38
CA ARG A 766 14.72 12.26 -38.27
C ARG A 766 14.10 12.98 -37.07
N ASN A 767 14.86 13.85 -36.43
CA ASN A 767 14.47 14.61 -35.23
C ASN A 767 13.20 15.49 -35.43
N SER A 768 12.75 15.68 -36.66
CA SER A 768 11.49 16.33 -37.06
C SER A 768 10.23 15.48 -36.84
N GLY A 769 10.32 14.26 -36.31
CA GLY A 769 9.17 13.34 -36.18
C GLY A 769 8.77 12.67 -37.50
N THR A 770 9.70 12.64 -38.47
CA THR A 770 9.46 12.16 -39.84
C THR A 770 10.27 10.90 -40.12
N LEU A 771 9.68 9.93 -40.81
CA LEU A 771 10.33 8.67 -41.18
C LEU A 771 10.59 8.57 -42.68
N SER A 772 11.67 7.89 -43.04
CA SER A 772 11.98 7.46 -44.41
C SER A 772 12.49 6.02 -44.40
N TYR A 773 12.24 5.26 -45.46
CA TYR A 773 12.57 3.84 -45.56
C TYR A 773 13.52 3.57 -46.73
N LYS A 774 14.51 2.68 -46.53
CA LYS A 774 15.49 2.32 -47.59
C LYS A 774 15.09 1.10 -48.43
N SER A 775 14.07 0.34 -48.01
CA SER A 775 13.62 -0.87 -48.69
C SER A 775 12.10 -1.00 -48.63
N ALA A 776 11.48 -1.53 -49.69
CA ALA A 776 10.06 -1.87 -49.69
C ALA A 776 9.75 -2.99 -48.68
N GLY A 777 8.54 -3.02 -48.13
CA GLY A 777 8.17 -3.97 -47.08
C GLY A 777 7.02 -3.49 -46.19
N THR A 778 6.94 -4.03 -44.98
CA THR A 778 5.99 -3.60 -43.93
C THR A 778 6.74 -3.20 -42.67
N ALA A 779 6.44 -2.00 -42.15
CA ALA A 779 6.96 -1.50 -40.89
C ALA A 779 5.81 -1.17 -39.91
N TYR A 780 6.11 -1.16 -38.62
CA TYR A 780 5.19 -0.75 -37.57
C TYR A 780 5.84 0.29 -36.66
N VAL A 781 5.10 1.36 -36.36
CA VAL A 781 5.54 2.44 -35.46
C VAL A 781 4.40 2.89 -34.56
N ILE A 782 4.71 3.53 -33.44
CA ILE A 782 3.75 4.22 -32.58
C ILE A 782 4.03 5.73 -32.66
N PRO A 783 3.22 6.49 -33.41
CA PRO A 783 3.22 7.95 -33.36
C PRO A 783 2.86 8.48 -31.97
N GLY A 784 3.53 9.54 -31.56
CA GLY A 784 3.31 10.20 -30.28
C GLY A 784 3.49 11.70 -30.34
N TYR A 785 3.05 12.35 -29.27
CA TYR A 785 3.10 13.79 -29.12
C TYR A 785 3.63 14.13 -27.73
N LYS A 786 4.75 14.86 -27.68
CA LYS A 786 5.25 15.51 -26.48
C LYS A 786 4.52 16.84 -26.29
N TYR A 787 3.71 16.91 -25.23
CA TYR A 787 3.00 18.11 -24.81
C TYR A 787 3.80 18.82 -23.69
N SER A 788 4.02 20.12 -23.86
CA SER A 788 4.56 20.98 -22.79
C SER A 788 3.39 21.63 -22.07
N ILE A 789 3.28 21.42 -20.76
CA ILE A 789 2.37 22.19 -19.91
C ILE A 789 2.93 23.60 -19.74
N ASP A 790 4.23 23.69 -19.44
CA ASP A 790 5.02 24.91 -19.35
C ASP A 790 6.50 24.62 -19.65
N GLY A 791 7.42 25.48 -19.21
CA GLY A 791 8.87 25.31 -19.39
C GLY A 791 9.55 24.31 -18.46
N GLN A 792 8.85 23.82 -17.43
CA GLN A 792 9.35 22.86 -16.43
C GLN A 792 8.69 21.48 -16.58
N TYR A 793 7.41 21.45 -16.92
CA TYR A 793 6.60 20.24 -17.00
C TYR A 793 6.17 19.93 -18.43
N ALA A 794 6.53 18.73 -18.89
CA ALA A 794 6.10 18.17 -20.17
C ALA A 794 5.93 16.65 -20.03
N TYR A 795 5.10 16.06 -20.88
CA TYR A 795 4.88 14.61 -20.94
C TYR A 795 4.62 14.15 -22.37
N THR A 796 4.77 12.85 -22.63
CA THR A 796 4.52 12.26 -23.95
C THR A 796 3.35 11.29 -23.88
N ILE A 797 2.46 11.34 -24.87
CA ILE A 797 1.45 10.29 -25.09
C ILE A 797 1.54 9.73 -26.51
N PHE A 798 1.01 8.52 -26.70
CA PHE A 798 1.14 7.73 -27.92
C PHE A 798 -0.22 7.28 -28.46
N THR A 799 -0.30 7.07 -29.78
CA THR A 799 -1.46 6.50 -30.47
C THR A 799 -1.45 4.96 -30.38
N GLN A 800 -2.39 4.30 -31.05
CA GLN A 800 -2.23 2.90 -31.43
C GLN A 800 -1.09 2.71 -32.45
N PRO A 801 -0.49 1.51 -32.57
CA PRO A 801 0.48 1.23 -33.62
C PRO A 801 -0.09 1.43 -35.03
N VAL A 802 0.71 2.02 -35.91
CA VAL A 802 0.38 2.26 -37.33
C VAL A 802 1.15 1.28 -38.20
N LYS A 803 0.42 0.57 -39.08
CA LYS A 803 0.99 -0.28 -40.12
C LYS A 803 1.41 0.59 -41.31
N ILE A 804 2.66 0.47 -41.74
CA ILE A 804 3.21 1.22 -42.85
C ILE A 804 3.57 0.25 -43.97
N THR A 805 2.92 0.41 -45.12
CA THR A 805 3.29 -0.29 -46.36
C THR A 805 4.27 0.56 -47.13
N VAL A 806 5.51 0.08 -47.26
CA VAL A 806 6.55 0.76 -48.03
C VAL A 806 6.58 0.17 -49.43
N THR A 807 6.27 0.95 -50.46
CA THR A 807 6.30 0.53 -51.86
C THR A 807 7.65 0.83 -52.51
N ALA A 808 7.92 0.21 -53.65
CA ALA A 808 9.02 0.62 -54.53
C ALA A 808 8.90 2.12 -54.95
N PRO A 809 10.00 2.74 -55.42
CA PRO A 809 10.04 4.13 -55.90
C PRO A 809 9.00 4.46 -56.99
#